data_AF-A0A1X0QGV1-F1
#
_entry.id   AF-A0A1X0QGV1-F1
#
_cell.length_a   1.000
_cell.length_b   1.000
_cell.length_c   1.000
_cell.angle_alpha   90.00
_cell.angle_beta   90.00
_cell.angle_gamma   90.00
#
_symmetry.space_group_name_H-M   'P 1'
#
loop_
_entity.id
_entity.type
_entity.pdbx_description
1 polymer ?
#
loop_
_entity_poly.entity_id
_entity_poly.type
_entity_poly.pdbx_seq_one_letter_code
_entity_poly.pdbx_strand_id
1 'polypeptide(L)'
;MQNNLNKFCLLFMQKQYKKILNEIRIDWETLLTDEFNPLHIALAVNKGTIQNAEFREMFHKLEFIMEKIIEVNFKGFSDSVLSYNEYNKQNAEIIEILNESFEASHQVEGNLYIDTISKENKKSEYFKARYEILRELKHIKIMFDEYLNSTEIIKRCNQLVRCLDLIDNKELLKIKGVYEFRLKIYKEYVVLSEEVCMEVFKFIFNNEINVSFKCCLILGNLHELEVYFYKNFKTFLFNKLESIIINVSKSTDISLETLCKLICNKIDRIILNHQTIVDCVLKNFKLDKNKEDYFGNKDESYSYVTRSDLIISTIEAELMNFIDRYSITIKTQGEFNLENIVDNIDYTKIYPTNYNIYRNDTEMSVEESSKAINKSYGTYTLILSPKYEIVPVLLKFVKNAKIRVFLNKKVETVYTKFRLEKNLNKVEELFKESAKINTKNSKLVIYESLKNIIDSIKDNSSDSEALKKQIMKKSKEYFQKLYEELFKCKIVTKRYETIQVYNGKRGMITEFDPAFREALSKTILTKGDTFLVKQNYLTALYAFNTIKDLDNKLSIKETNKLYEKWLYTLRRQLNVEFFYQFDIYFREGHYDSNFYFKKITDVLNLFYSETKMNNLFDDLYKNIEYYCKVNAGIMKVFNEEDLIKFIKELKIFDEVMGEINFGGDLNELYSFYNQILKGESKDKEGMKLQKN
;
A
#
# COMPACT_ATOMS: atom_id res chain seq x y z
N MET A 1 85.88 -72.03 -6.70
CA MET A 1 85.90 -73.14 -5.71
C MET A 1 86.24 -74.50 -6.33
N GLN A 2 85.70 -74.87 -7.51
CA GLN A 2 85.97 -76.16 -8.18
C GLN A 2 87.46 -76.50 -8.40
N ASN A 3 88.31 -75.52 -8.77
CA ASN A 3 89.73 -75.78 -9.03
C ASN A 3 90.55 -76.19 -7.79
N ASN A 4 90.14 -75.77 -6.58
CA ASN A 4 90.86 -76.12 -5.35
C ASN A 4 90.47 -77.51 -4.83
N LEU A 5 89.22 -77.94 -5.05
CA LEU A 5 88.75 -79.28 -4.67
C LEU A 5 89.42 -80.36 -5.54
N ASN A 6 89.48 -80.14 -6.86
CA ASN A 6 90.13 -81.07 -7.79
C ASN A 6 91.63 -81.26 -7.50
N LYS A 7 92.32 -80.18 -7.09
CA LYS A 7 93.75 -80.22 -6.75
C LYS A 7 94.01 -80.98 -5.44
N PHE A 8 93.10 -80.89 -4.47
CA PHE A 8 93.18 -81.64 -3.21
C PHE A 8 92.94 -83.14 -3.43
N CYS A 9 91.93 -83.50 -4.22
CA CYS A 9 91.64 -84.90 -4.55
C CYS A 9 92.79 -85.60 -5.30
N LEU A 10 93.42 -84.91 -6.27
CA LEU A 10 94.58 -85.44 -7.01
C LEU A 10 95.81 -85.70 -6.12
N LEU A 11 96.11 -84.79 -5.18
CA LEU A 11 97.24 -84.93 -4.26
C LEU A 11 97.02 -86.05 -3.24
N PHE A 12 95.79 -86.24 -2.76
CA PHE A 12 95.44 -87.35 -1.87
C PHE A 12 95.56 -88.71 -2.58
N MET A 13 95.10 -88.79 -3.84
CA MET A 13 95.20 -89.99 -4.69
C MET A 13 96.64 -90.43 -4.93
N GLN A 14 97.55 -89.50 -5.26
CA GLN A 14 98.97 -89.82 -5.45
C GLN A 14 99.63 -90.37 -4.19
N LYS A 15 99.20 -89.92 -3.00
CA LYS A 15 99.78 -90.33 -1.72
C LYS A 15 99.32 -91.72 -1.29
N GLN A 16 98.05 -92.07 -1.53
CA GLN A 16 97.51 -93.41 -1.25
C GLN A 16 98.03 -94.46 -2.23
N TYR A 17 98.12 -94.14 -3.53
CA TYR A 17 98.60 -95.07 -4.55
C TYR A 17 100.07 -95.49 -4.33
N LYS A 18 100.93 -94.55 -3.90
CA LYS A 18 102.32 -94.85 -3.53
C LYS A 18 102.47 -95.76 -2.32
N LYS A 19 101.54 -95.67 -1.36
CA LYS A 19 101.58 -96.47 -0.12
C LYS A 19 101.21 -97.93 -0.41
N ILE A 20 100.18 -98.14 -1.23
CA ILE A 20 99.72 -99.46 -1.66
C ILE A 20 100.76 -100.17 -2.54
N LEU A 21 101.40 -99.45 -3.48
CA LEU A 21 102.48 -100.01 -4.30
C LEU A 21 103.68 -100.48 -3.46
N ASN A 22 103.99 -99.79 -2.37
CA ASN A 22 105.07 -100.18 -1.46
C ASN A 22 104.71 -101.41 -0.63
N GLU A 23 103.47 -101.55 -0.16
CA GLU A 23 103.01 -102.75 0.58
C GLU A 23 103.01 -103.99 -0.32
N ILE A 24 102.48 -103.91 -1.53
CA ILE A 24 102.52 -105.02 -2.50
C ILE A 24 103.96 -105.43 -2.81
N ARG A 25 104.88 -104.47 -2.94
CA ARG A 25 106.29 -104.76 -3.19
C ARG A 25 106.96 -105.49 -2.03
N ILE A 26 106.68 -105.10 -0.78
CA ILE A 26 107.22 -105.75 0.42
C ILE A 26 106.71 -107.20 0.51
N ASP A 27 105.43 -107.44 0.18
CA ASP A 27 104.84 -108.78 0.22
C ASP A 27 105.43 -109.72 -0.86
N TRP A 28 105.78 -109.19 -2.04
CA TRP A 28 106.48 -109.95 -3.09
C TRP A 28 107.97 -110.20 -2.78
N GLU A 29 108.66 -109.24 -2.17
CA GLU A 29 110.04 -109.42 -1.72
C GLU A 29 110.13 -110.48 -0.60
N THR A 30 109.09 -110.63 0.22
CA THR A 30 108.99 -111.66 1.29
C THR A 30 108.76 -113.07 0.73
N LEU A 31 108.11 -113.22 -0.43
CA LEU A 31 107.94 -114.51 -1.11
C LEU A 31 109.23 -115.03 -1.77
N LEU A 32 110.22 -114.16 -2.01
CA LEU A 32 111.46 -114.47 -2.74
C LEU A 32 112.65 -114.84 -1.84
N THR A 33 112.51 -114.83 -0.51
CA THR A 33 113.57 -115.21 0.43
C THR A 33 113.81 -116.72 0.48
N ASP A 34 115.06 -117.14 0.76
CA ASP A 34 115.54 -118.54 0.66
C ASP A 34 114.73 -119.58 1.44
N GLU A 35 113.97 -119.18 2.46
CA GLU A 35 113.06 -120.04 3.24
C GLU A 35 111.80 -120.47 2.48
N PHE A 36 111.45 -119.83 1.36
CA PHE A 36 110.27 -120.12 0.55
C PHE A 36 110.59 -120.43 -0.92
N ASN A 37 111.87 -120.55 -1.28
CA ASN A 37 112.29 -120.85 -2.65
C ASN A 37 112.38 -122.36 -2.89
N PRO A 38 111.37 -123.02 -3.50
CA PRO A 38 111.30 -124.48 -3.54
C PRO A 38 112.21 -125.10 -4.61
N LEU A 39 112.90 -124.28 -5.41
CA LEU A 39 113.79 -124.73 -6.49
C LEU A 39 114.98 -125.57 -5.98
N HIS A 40 115.56 -125.21 -4.83
CA HIS A 40 116.71 -125.94 -4.29
C HIS A 40 116.31 -127.34 -3.80
N ILE A 41 115.11 -127.48 -3.24
CA ILE A 41 114.55 -128.77 -2.80
C ILE A 41 114.10 -129.59 -4.02
N ALA A 42 113.42 -128.97 -5.00
CA ALA A 42 112.98 -129.63 -6.23
C ALA A 42 114.13 -130.31 -7.01
N LEU A 43 115.31 -129.68 -7.04
CA LEU A 43 116.50 -130.23 -7.70
C LEU A 43 117.11 -131.43 -6.95
N ALA A 44 116.87 -131.56 -5.64
CA ALA A 44 117.39 -132.66 -4.81
C ALA A 44 116.52 -133.94 -4.83
N VAL A 45 115.23 -133.83 -5.22
CA VAL A 45 114.22 -134.91 -5.15
C VAL A 45 114.59 -136.21 -5.90
N ASN A 46 115.55 -136.19 -6.83
CA ASN A 46 115.92 -137.38 -7.62
C ASN A 46 116.73 -138.48 -6.87
N LYS A 47 117.00 -138.39 -5.56
CA LYS A 47 117.81 -139.40 -4.82
C LYS A 47 117.32 -139.88 -3.44
N GLY A 48 116.07 -139.63 -3.01
CA GLY A 48 115.56 -140.27 -1.78
C GLY A 48 114.17 -139.83 -1.31
N THR A 49 113.41 -140.74 -0.70
CA THR A 49 111.99 -140.58 -0.31
C THR A 49 111.70 -139.53 0.77
N ILE A 50 112.69 -139.08 1.53
CA ILE A 50 112.49 -138.14 2.65
C ILE A 50 112.32 -136.68 2.15
N GLN A 51 112.98 -136.29 1.06
CA GLN A 51 112.98 -134.90 0.56
C GLN A 51 111.68 -134.50 -0.18
N ASN A 52 110.86 -135.47 -0.57
CA ASN A 52 109.56 -135.20 -1.24
C ASN A 52 108.49 -134.67 -0.27
N ALA A 53 108.56 -135.05 1.01
CA ALA A 53 107.62 -134.59 2.02
C ALA A 53 107.84 -133.10 2.36
N GLU A 54 109.11 -132.69 2.52
CA GLU A 54 109.49 -131.30 2.80
C GLU A 54 109.08 -130.36 1.66
N PHE A 55 109.22 -130.78 0.40
CA PHE A 55 108.78 -129.98 -0.75
C PHE A 55 107.26 -129.72 -0.75
N ARG A 56 106.44 -130.76 -0.49
CA ARG A 56 104.97 -130.60 -0.40
C ARG A 56 104.56 -129.68 0.74
N GLU A 57 105.20 -129.80 1.89
CA GLU A 57 104.89 -128.95 3.04
C GLU A 57 105.23 -127.48 2.75
N MET A 58 106.34 -127.21 2.06
CA MET A 58 106.72 -125.86 1.67
C MET A 58 105.77 -125.27 0.62
N PHE A 59 105.32 -126.08 -0.35
CA PHE A 59 104.35 -125.64 -1.37
C PHE A 59 103.00 -125.25 -0.76
N HIS A 60 102.47 -126.05 0.17
CA HIS A 60 101.22 -125.72 0.87
C HIS A 60 101.34 -124.46 1.74
N LYS A 61 102.51 -124.21 2.36
CA LYS A 61 102.74 -122.95 3.08
C LYS A 61 102.71 -121.75 2.14
N LEU A 62 103.26 -121.88 0.93
CA LEU A 62 103.27 -120.82 -0.07
C LEU A 62 101.86 -120.54 -0.61
N GLU A 63 101.11 -121.60 -0.92
CA GLU A 63 99.70 -121.52 -1.34
C GLU A 63 98.82 -120.83 -0.28
N PHE A 64 98.98 -121.22 0.99
CA PHE A 64 98.26 -120.60 2.11
C PHE A 64 98.57 -119.11 2.30
N ILE A 65 99.83 -118.70 2.12
CA ILE A 65 100.22 -117.28 2.23
C ILE A 65 99.64 -116.48 1.05
N MET A 66 99.67 -117.01 -0.17
CA MET A 66 99.09 -116.36 -1.34
C MET A 66 97.58 -116.16 -1.21
N GLU A 67 96.83 -117.18 -0.74
CA GLU A 67 95.39 -117.04 -0.48
C GLU A 67 95.11 -115.94 0.54
N LYS A 68 95.89 -115.87 1.62
CA LYS A 68 95.74 -114.83 2.64
C LYS A 68 95.95 -113.42 2.10
N ILE A 69 96.94 -113.22 1.22
CA ILE A 69 97.22 -111.92 0.58
C ILE A 69 96.06 -111.52 -0.34
N ILE A 70 95.53 -112.46 -1.13
CA ILE A 70 94.39 -112.22 -2.04
C ILE A 70 93.12 -111.87 -1.25
N GLU A 71 92.80 -112.61 -0.18
CA GLU A 71 91.58 -112.37 0.61
C GLU A 71 91.60 -111.02 1.33
N VAL A 72 92.73 -110.63 1.92
CA VAL A 72 92.78 -109.43 2.76
C VAL A 72 93.00 -108.16 1.94
N ASN A 73 94.00 -108.15 1.03
CA ASN A 73 94.43 -106.92 0.37
C ASN A 73 93.64 -106.60 -0.91
N PHE A 74 93.33 -107.61 -1.74
CA PHE A 74 92.63 -107.38 -3.01
C PHE A 74 91.15 -107.04 -2.80
N LYS A 75 90.50 -107.71 -1.83
CA LYS A 75 89.11 -107.43 -1.45
C LYS A 75 88.97 -106.03 -0.85
N GLY A 76 89.88 -105.62 0.03
CA GLY A 76 89.90 -104.28 0.62
C GLY A 76 90.07 -103.15 -0.42
N PHE A 77 90.83 -103.38 -1.49
CA PHE A 77 90.95 -102.44 -2.61
C PHE A 77 89.64 -102.32 -3.41
N SER A 78 89.02 -103.46 -3.73
CA SER A 78 87.74 -103.51 -4.46
C SER A 78 86.65 -102.74 -3.72
N ASP A 79 86.51 -102.96 -2.41
CA ASP A 79 85.49 -102.32 -1.58
C ASP A 79 85.70 -100.79 -1.47
N SER A 80 86.97 -100.36 -1.43
CA SER A 80 87.34 -98.94 -1.38
C SER A 80 86.98 -98.20 -2.68
N VAL A 81 87.18 -98.84 -3.83
CA VAL A 81 86.82 -98.26 -5.14
C VAL A 81 85.31 -98.16 -5.32
N LEU A 82 84.55 -99.16 -4.87
CA LEU A 82 83.09 -99.14 -4.91
C LEU A 82 82.50 -98.00 -4.07
N SER A 83 83.00 -97.84 -2.83
CA SER A 83 82.57 -96.75 -1.93
C SER A 83 82.82 -95.36 -2.53
N TYR A 84 83.92 -95.19 -3.27
CA TYR A 84 84.23 -93.92 -3.95
C TYR A 84 83.28 -93.62 -5.11
N ASN A 85 82.90 -94.64 -5.90
CA ASN A 85 81.94 -94.46 -6.99
C ASN A 85 80.55 -94.06 -6.49
N GLU A 86 80.09 -94.62 -5.36
CA GLU A 86 78.83 -94.20 -4.74
C GLU A 86 78.87 -92.74 -4.29
N TYR A 87 79.97 -92.30 -3.68
CA TYR A 87 80.12 -90.92 -3.22
C TYR A 87 80.06 -89.90 -4.39
N ASN A 88 80.68 -90.23 -5.53
CA ASN A 88 80.59 -89.37 -6.71
C ASN A 88 79.18 -89.28 -7.29
N LYS A 89 78.44 -90.39 -7.27
CA LYS A 89 77.05 -90.40 -7.73
C LYS A 89 76.16 -89.49 -6.88
N GLN A 90 76.28 -89.57 -5.55
CA GLN A 90 75.52 -88.72 -4.63
C GLN A 90 75.82 -87.22 -4.82
N ASN A 91 77.08 -86.85 -5.08
CA ASN A 91 77.42 -85.45 -5.33
C ASN A 91 76.81 -84.91 -6.63
N ALA A 92 76.69 -85.74 -7.67
CA ALA A 92 76.03 -85.35 -8.90
C ALA A 92 74.53 -85.06 -8.68
N GLU A 93 73.85 -85.92 -7.91
CA GLU A 93 72.44 -85.75 -7.54
C GLU A 93 72.20 -84.47 -6.72
N ILE A 94 73.10 -84.13 -5.78
CA ILE A 94 73.00 -82.89 -4.99
C ILE A 94 73.10 -81.63 -5.87
N ILE A 95 73.97 -81.64 -6.87
CA ILE A 95 74.13 -80.49 -7.79
C ILE A 95 72.87 -80.28 -8.62
N GLU A 96 72.23 -81.37 -9.06
CA GLU A 96 70.97 -81.31 -9.81
C GLU A 96 69.85 -80.70 -8.96
N ILE A 97 69.67 -81.17 -7.72
CA ILE A 97 68.69 -80.63 -6.77
C ILE A 97 68.92 -79.14 -6.47
N LEU A 98 70.18 -78.72 -6.36
CA LEU A 98 70.52 -77.30 -6.14
C LEU A 98 70.11 -76.43 -7.32
N ASN A 99 70.32 -76.89 -8.55
CA ASN A 99 69.93 -76.16 -9.75
C ASN A 99 68.40 -76.06 -9.89
N GLU A 100 67.68 -77.16 -9.63
CA GLU A 100 66.21 -77.14 -9.61
C GLU A 100 65.66 -76.17 -8.55
N SER A 101 66.27 -76.16 -7.36
CA SER A 101 65.88 -75.25 -6.28
C SER A 101 66.14 -73.78 -6.65
N PHE A 102 67.23 -73.51 -7.38
CA PHE A 102 67.55 -72.16 -7.86
C PHE A 102 66.56 -71.68 -8.93
N GLU A 103 66.21 -72.53 -9.90
CA GLU A 103 65.21 -72.19 -10.92
C GLU A 103 63.82 -72.00 -10.31
N ALA A 104 63.41 -72.85 -9.37
CA ALA A 104 62.16 -72.70 -8.64
C ALA A 104 62.10 -71.37 -7.87
N SER A 105 63.19 -70.96 -7.22
CA SER A 105 63.27 -69.67 -6.52
C SER A 105 63.13 -68.48 -7.48
N HIS A 106 63.77 -68.54 -8.65
CA HIS A 106 63.71 -67.46 -9.65
C HIS A 106 62.32 -67.32 -10.30
N GLN A 107 61.60 -68.43 -10.50
CA GLN A 107 60.21 -68.40 -10.97
C GLN A 107 59.24 -67.80 -9.94
N VAL A 108 59.54 -67.91 -8.64
CA VAL A 108 58.74 -67.30 -7.56
C VAL A 108 59.00 -65.78 -7.47
N GLU A 109 60.23 -65.31 -7.65
CA GLU A 109 60.57 -63.88 -7.63
C GLU A 109 59.98 -63.10 -8.82
N GLY A 110 59.89 -63.71 -10.01
CA GLY A 110 59.32 -63.09 -11.22
C GLY A 110 57.80 -62.89 -11.21
N ASN A 111 57.09 -63.48 -10.25
CA ASN A 111 55.61 -63.45 -10.14
C ASN A 111 55.09 -62.59 -9.00
N LEU A 112 55.90 -61.66 -8.45
CA LEU A 112 55.39 -60.65 -7.53
C LEU A 112 54.35 -59.78 -8.25
N TYR A 113 53.09 -60.04 -7.92
CA TYR A 113 51.87 -59.52 -8.51
C TYR A 113 51.75 -57.97 -8.43
N ILE A 114 52.44 -57.26 -9.30
CA ILE A 114 52.26 -55.80 -9.48
C ILE A 114 50.78 -55.46 -9.74
N ASP A 115 50.06 -56.34 -10.45
CA ASP A 115 48.63 -56.20 -10.70
C ASP A 115 47.75 -56.36 -9.44
N THR A 116 48.11 -57.21 -8.47
CA THR A 116 47.33 -57.27 -7.21
C THR A 116 47.62 -56.07 -6.33
N ILE A 117 48.87 -55.60 -6.26
CA ILE A 117 49.24 -54.38 -5.51
C ILE A 117 48.53 -53.15 -6.10
N SER A 118 48.49 -53.02 -7.42
CA SER A 118 47.75 -51.95 -8.12
C SER A 118 46.24 -52.02 -7.86
N LYS A 119 45.66 -53.23 -7.88
CA LYS A 119 44.25 -53.46 -7.53
C LYS A 119 43.95 -53.16 -6.06
N GLU A 120 44.85 -53.49 -5.14
CA GLU A 120 44.72 -53.20 -3.71
C GLU A 120 44.85 -51.70 -3.43
N ASN A 121 45.74 -50.98 -4.10
CA ASN A 121 45.85 -49.52 -4.01
C ASN A 121 44.58 -48.83 -4.51
N LYS A 122 44.05 -49.22 -5.68
CA LYS A 122 42.76 -48.72 -6.18
C LYS A 122 41.61 -49.02 -5.23
N LYS A 123 41.63 -50.20 -4.59
CA LYS A 123 40.64 -50.60 -3.57
C LYS A 123 40.77 -49.74 -2.30
N SER A 124 41.98 -49.41 -1.88
CA SER A 124 42.27 -48.52 -0.75
C SER A 124 41.80 -47.08 -1.04
N GLU A 125 42.11 -46.53 -2.22
CA GLU A 125 41.63 -45.22 -2.66
C GLU A 125 40.09 -45.17 -2.70
N TYR A 126 39.46 -46.22 -3.23
CA TYR A 126 38.01 -46.35 -3.23
C TYR A 126 37.42 -46.34 -1.81
N PHE A 127 38.01 -47.09 -0.87
CA PHE A 127 37.55 -47.09 0.53
C PHE A 127 37.78 -45.76 1.24
N LYS A 128 38.88 -45.07 0.93
CA LYS A 128 39.18 -43.75 1.47
C LYS A 128 38.14 -42.72 1.00
N ALA A 129 37.85 -42.66 -0.30
CA ALA A 129 36.82 -41.79 -0.85
C ALA A 129 35.43 -42.11 -0.27
N ARG A 130 35.09 -43.40 -0.12
CA ARG A 130 33.84 -43.83 0.52
C ARG A 130 33.76 -43.40 1.99
N TYR A 131 34.85 -43.48 2.73
CA TYR A 131 34.91 -43.05 4.12
C TYR A 131 34.72 -41.53 4.26
N GLU A 132 35.35 -40.73 3.39
CA GLU A 132 35.20 -39.27 3.37
C GLU A 132 33.75 -38.87 3.11
N ILE A 133 33.10 -39.45 2.10
CA ILE A 133 31.67 -39.22 1.81
C ILE A 133 30.79 -39.61 3.01
N LEU A 134 31.00 -40.79 3.61
CA LEU A 134 30.21 -41.24 4.76
C LEU A 134 30.40 -40.35 5.99
N ARG A 135 31.60 -39.80 6.19
CA ARG A 135 31.90 -38.86 7.27
C ARG A 135 31.15 -37.55 7.11
N GLU A 136 31.13 -36.98 5.91
CA GLU A 136 30.36 -35.77 5.61
C GLU A 136 28.85 -35.99 5.80
N LEU A 137 28.32 -37.11 5.30
CA LEU A 137 26.90 -37.46 5.49
C LEU A 137 26.53 -37.66 6.96
N LYS A 138 27.42 -38.26 7.76
CA LYS A 138 27.21 -38.38 9.21
C LYS A 138 27.16 -37.01 9.88
N HIS A 139 28.05 -36.09 9.50
CA HIS A 139 28.07 -34.73 10.05
C HIS A 139 26.80 -33.95 9.70
N ILE A 140 26.36 -34.00 8.44
CA ILE A 140 25.09 -33.44 7.98
C ILE A 140 23.91 -33.98 8.80
N LYS A 141 23.87 -35.30 9.01
CA LYS A 141 22.81 -35.93 9.80
C LYS A 141 22.78 -35.42 11.25
N ILE A 142 23.94 -35.37 11.91
CA ILE A 142 24.03 -34.86 13.29
C ILE A 142 23.52 -33.43 13.37
N MET A 143 23.94 -32.55 12.45
CA MET A 143 23.49 -31.16 12.41
C MET A 143 21.97 -31.04 12.19
N PHE A 144 21.40 -31.90 11.34
CA PHE A 144 19.95 -31.92 11.12
C PHE A 144 19.17 -32.45 12.34
N ASP A 145 19.71 -33.47 13.02
CA ASP A 145 19.13 -33.98 14.27
C ASP A 145 19.20 -32.91 15.39
N GLU A 146 20.28 -32.13 15.46
CA GLU A 146 20.38 -30.99 16.38
C GLU A 146 19.36 -29.88 16.07
N TYR A 147 19.09 -29.61 14.79
CA TYR A 147 18.03 -28.70 14.37
C TYR A 147 16.65 -29.15 14.87
N LEU A 148 16.33 -30.44 14.71
CA LEU A 148 15.04 -31.00 15.15
C LEU A 148 14.86 -30.94 16.68
N ASN A 149 15.95 -31.07 17.43
CA ASN A 149 15.93 -31.08 18.89
C ASN A 149 16.02 -29.69 19.54
N SER A 150 16.31 -28.64 18.76
CA SER A 150 16.52 -27.29 19.29
C SER A 150 15.20 -26.53 19.46
N THR A 151 14.98 -25.93 20.64
CA THR A 151 13.81 -25.08 20.93
C THR A 151 14.01 -23.61 20.60
N GLU A 152 15.26 -23.14 20.57
CA GLU A 152 15.60 -21.74 20.25
C GLU A 152 15.63 -21.49 18.73
N ILE A 153 14.83 -20.54 18.26
CA ILE A 153 14.71 -20.18 16.83
C ILE A 153 16.07 -19.78 16.21
N ILE A 154 16.89 -18.99 16.92
CA ILE A 154 18.22 -18.59 16.43
C ILE A 154 19.14 -19.80 16.20
N LYS A 155 19.13 -20.77 17.12
CA LYS A 155 19.95 -21.98 16.99
C LYS A 155 19.47 -22.85 15.83
N ARG A 156 18.14 -23.00 15.68
CA ARG A 156 17.52 -23.68 14.53
C ARG A 156 17.94 -23.05 13.21
N CYS A 157 17.89 -21.71 13.09
CA CYS A 157 18.33 -21.03 11.86
C CYS A 157 19.81 -21.29 11.55
N ASN A 158 20.71 -21.15 12.53
CA ASN A 158 22.14 -21.39 12.31
C ASN A 158 22.45 -22.84 11.92
N GLN A 159 21.82 -23.81 12.57
CA GLN A 159 22.02 -25.23 12.27
C GLN A 159 21.49 -25.60 10.88
N LEU A 160 20.33 -25.05 10.49
CA LEU A 160 19.73 -25.34 9.19
C LEU A 160 20.53 -24.75 8.03
N VAL A 161 21.04 -23.51 8.17
CA VAL A 161 21.93 -22.89 7.17
C VAL A 161 23.21 -23.72 7.02
N ARG A 162 23.84 -24.12 8.14
CA ARG A 162 25.01 -25.01 8.11
C ARG A 162 24.72 -26.36 7.45
N CYS A 163 23.52 -26.91 7.62
CA CYS A 163 23.11 -28.14 6.93
C CYS A 163 23.05 -27.94 5.41
N LEU A 164 22.46 -26.82 4.96
CA LEU A 164 22.36 -26.48 3.54
C LEU A 164 23.75 -26.28 2.92
N ASP A 165 24.63 -25.52 3.60
CA ASP A 165 26.00 -25.28 3.14
C ASP A 165 26.79 -26.59 2.95
N LEU A 166 26.64 -27.53 3.87
CA LEU A 166 27.32 -28.82 3.81
C LEU A 166 26.75 -29.75 2.73
N ILE A 167 25.45 -29.67 2.44
CA ILE A 167 24.77 -30.51 1.45
C ILE A 167 24.96 -30.01 0.02
N ASP A 168 25.14 -28.71 -0.19
CA ASP A 168 25.25 -28.11 -1.53
C ASP A 168 26.62 -28.37 -2.22
N ASN A 169 27.46 -29.25 -1.66
CA ASN A 169 28.65 -29.77 -2.35
C ASN A 169 28.25 -30.53 -3.63
N LYS A 170 28.69 -30.02 -4.80
CA LYS A 170 28.34 -30.52 -6.15
C LYS A 170 28.63 -32.02 -6.35
N GLU A 171 29.58 -32.58 -5.62
CA GLU A 171 29.92 -34.01 -5.73
C GLU A 171 28.92 -34.92 -4.99
N LEU A 172 28.42 -34.48 -3.83
CA LEU A 172 27.46 -35.24 -3.01
C LEU A 172 26.07 -35.28 -3.64
N LEU A 173 25.67 -34.23 -4.36
CA LEU A 173 24.36 -34.12 -5.02
C LEU A 173 24.12 -35.16 -6.12
N LYS A 174 25.19 -35.78 -6.66
CA LYS A 174 25.09 -36.87 -7.64
C LYS A 174 24.49 -38.15 -7.03
N ILE A 175 24.51 -38.27 -5.69
CA ILE A 175 23.97 -39.42 -4.97
C ILE A 175 22.47 -39.22 -4.75
N LYS A 176 21.65 -40.12 -5.30
CA LYS A 176 20.17 -40.03 -5.25
C LYS A 176 19.61 -39.82 -3.83
N GLY A 177 20.11 -40.56 -2.84
CA GLY A 177 19.64 -40.43 -1.45
C GLY A 177 19.99 -39.08 -0.80
N VAL A 178 21.12 -38.48 -1.18
CA VAL A 178 21.51 -37.14 -0.70
C VAL A 178 20.61 -36.08 -1.31
N TYR A 179 20.27 -36.21 -2.59
CA TYR A 179 19.32 -35.33 -3.26
C TYR A 179 17.92 -35.37 -2.61
N GLU A 180 17.41 -36.56 -2.28
CA GLU A 180 16.13 -36.69 -1.57
C GLU A 180 16.19 -36.07 -0.16
N PHE A 181 17.31 -36.24 0.55
CA PHE A 181 17.50 -35.63 1.86
C PHE A 181 17.58 -34.10 1.78
N ARG A 182 18.26 -33.54 0.76
CA ARG A 182 18.28 -32.10 0.48
C ARG A 182 16.89 -31.53 0.30
N LEU A 183 16.02 -32.20 -0.48
CA LEU A 183 14.64 -31.76 -0.66
C LEU A 183 13.88 -31.70 0.67
N LYS A 184 14.16 -32.62 1.60
CA LYS A 184 13.57 -32.59 2.95
C LYS A 184 14.06 -31.38 3.75
N ILE A 185 15.37 -31.10 3.75
CA ILE A 185 15.92 -29.92 4.44
C ILE A 185 15.36 -28.62 3.85
N TYR A 186 15.24 -28.54 2.52
CA TYR A 186 14.69 -27.37 1.87
C TYR A 186 13.22 -27.13 2.25
N LYS A 187 12.42 -28.19 2.41
CA LYS A 187 11.05 -28.06 2.94
C LYS A 187 11.03 -27.48 4.35
N GLU A 188 11.89 -27.97 5.24
CA GLU A 188 12.00 -27.44 6.61
C GLU A 188 12.51 -25.99 6.64
N TYR A 189 13.38 -25.62 5.69
CA TYR A 189 13.83 -24.25 5.51
C TYR A 189 12.70 -23.30 5.15
N VAL A 190 11.85 -23.69 4.20
CA VAL A 190 10.67 -22.89 3.83
C VAL A 190 9.73 -22.73 5.03
N VAL A 191 9.46 -23.81 5.76
CA VAL A 191 8.59 -23.77 6.97
C VAL A 191 9.17 -22.82 8.03
N LEU A 192 10.47 -22.93 8.33
CA LEU A 192 11.13 -22.05 9.31
C LEU A 192 11.15 -20.58 8.83
N SER A 193 11.35 -20.34 7.53
CA SER A 193 11.31 -19.00 6.93
C SER A 193 9.93 -18.35 7.14
N GLU A 194 8.85 -19.11 6.89
CA GLU A 194 7.47 -18.65 7.12
C GLU A 194 7.19 -18.37 8.61
N GLU A 195 7.65 -19.23 9.52
CA GLU A 195 7.55 -19.02 10.98
C GLU A 195 8.18 -17.69 11.39
N VAL A 196 9.41 -17.42 10.92
CA VAL A 196 10.14 -16.18 11.22
C VAL A 196 9.45 -14.96 10.60
N CYS A 197 8.97 -15.07 9.35
CA CYS A 197 8.22 -13.99 8.68
C CYS A 197 6.96 -13.61 9.46
N MET A 198 6.25 -14.62 10.00
CA MET A 198 5.06 -14.43 10.83
C MET A 198 5.36 -13.72 12.15
N GLU A 199 6.50 -14.01 12.80
CA GLU A 199 6.90 -13.30 14.00
C GLU A 199 7.25 -11.83 13.71
N VAL A 200 7.90 -11.54 12.59
CA VAL A 200 8.15 -10.15 12.15
C VAL A 200 6.83 -9.40 11.92
N PHE A 201 5.84 -10.06 11.34
CA PHE A 201 4.48 -9.50 11.20
C PHE A 201 3.81 -9.24 12.55
N LYS A 202 3.95 -10.14 13.53
CA LYS A 202 3.47 -9.92 14.90
C LYS A 202 4.15 -8.70 15.53
N PHE A 203 5.44 -8.47 15.29
CA PHE A 203 6.09 -7.25 15.76
C PHE A 203 5.48 -5.99 15.12
N ILE A 204 5.33 -5.96 13.79
CA ILE A 204 4.78 -4.80 13.07
C ILE A 204 3.36 -4.46 13.57
N PHE A 205 2.51 -5.47 13.73
CA PHE A 205 1.11 -5.26 14.06
C PHE A 205 0.78 -5.29 15.55
N ASN A 206 1.53 -5.98 16.40
CA ASN A 206 1.26 -6.13 17.84
C ASN A 206 2.35 -5.54 18.74
N ASN A 207 3.51 -5.16 18.18
CA ASN A 207 4.70 -4.78 18.95
C ASN A 207 5.27 -5.93 19.81
N GLU A 208 5.11 -7.16 19.35
CA GLU A 208 5.60 -8.38 20.00
C GLU A 208 6.91 -8.86 19.35
N ILE A 209 7.97 -9.04 20.15
CA ILE A 209 9.25 -9.71 19.83
C ILE A 209 10.30 -8.87 19.06
N ASN A 210 11.56 -8.92 19.53
CA ASN A 210 12.74 -8.21 18.98
C ASN A 210 13.79 -9.16 18.34
N VAL A 211 13.60 -10.48 18.43
CA VAL A 211 14.64 -11.48 18.09
C VAL A 211 14.51 -12.02 16.66
N SER A 212 13.30 -12.02 16.10
CA SER A 212 12.95 -12.66 14.84
C SER A 212 13.57 -12.00 13.61
N PHE A 213 13.81 -10.68 13.67
CA PHE A 213 14.45 -9.98 12.56
C PHE A 213 15.90 -10.44 12.33
N LYS A 214 16.64 -10.72 13.41
CA LYS A 214 18.00 -11.29 13.32
C LYS A 214 17.99 -12.69 12.68
N CYS A 215 16.93 -13.47 12.92
CA CYS A 215 16.77 -14.80 12.34
C CYS A 215 16.54 -14.73 10.82
N CYS A 216 15.76 -13.76 10.35
CA CYS A 216 15.56 -13.50 8.92
C CYS A 216 16.87 -13.14 8.21
N LEU A 217 17.75 -12.39 8.90
CA LEU A 217 19.08 -12.05 8.39
C LEU A 217 19.99 -13.28 8.28
N ILE A 218 20.00 -14.15 9.30
CA ILE A 218 20.79 -15.39 9.31
C ILE A 218 20.37 -16.32 8.15
N LEU A 219 19.07 -16.37 7.86
CA LEU A 219 18.53 -17.18 6.76
C LEU A 219 18.77 -16.57 5.37
N GLY A 220 19.16 -15.29 5.25
CA GLY A 220 19.27 -14.63 3.93
C GLY A 220 17.93 -14.40 3.21
N ASN A 221 16.80 -14.61 3.89
CA ASN A 221 15.45 -14.62 3.30
C ASN A 221 14.77 -13.24 3.26
N LEU A 222 15.55 -12.17 3.09
CA LEU A 222 15.01 -10.82 3.04
C LEU A 222 14.04 -10.63 1.86
N HIS A 223 14.34 -11.21 0.70
CA HIS A 223 13.45 -11.17 -0.46
C HIS A 223 12.13 -11.92 -0.22
N GLU A 224 12.19 -13.09 0.42
CA GLU A 224 10.99 -13.86 0.76
C GLU A 224 10.11 -13.11 1.76
N LEU A 225 10.72 -12.41 2.72
CA LEU A 225 10.00 -11.53 3.65
C LEU A 225 9.28 -10.39 2.90
N GLU A 226 9.91 -9.77 1.90
CA GLU A 226 9.26 -8.74 1.08
C GLU A 226 8.06 -9.30 0.30
N VAL A 227 8.23 -10.46 -0.35
CA VAL A 227 7.14 -11.14 -1.09
C VAL A 227 5.99 -11.49 -0.15
N TYR A 228 6.33 -12.06 1.02
CA TYR A 228 5.37 -12.37 2.07
C TYR A 228 4.65 -11.10 2.56
N PHE A 229 5.40 -10.00 2.69
CA PHE A 229 4.89 -8.73 3.13
C PHE A 229 3.83 -8.19 2.17
N TYR A 230 4.15 -8.12 0.87
CA TYR A 230 3.21 -7.65 -0.16
C TYR A 230 1.94 -8.48 -0.25
N LYS A 231 2.06 -9.80 -0.08
CA LYS A 231 0.90 -10.71 -0.17
C LYS A 231 -0.07 -10.56 1.00
N ASN A 232 0.45 -10.34 2.21
CA ASN A 232 -0.34 -10.49 3.44
C ASN A 232 -0.64 -9.18 4.19
N PHE A 233 0.14 -8.12 3.99
CA PHE A 233 0.03 -6.88 4.80
C PHE A 233 -1.38 -6.27 4.82
N LYS A 234 -2.04 -6.21 3.66
CA LYS A 234 -3.39 -5.68 3.49
C LYS A 234 -4.41 -6.40 4.39
N THR A 235 -4.39 -7.74 4.36
CA THR A 235 -5.28 -8.61 5.14
C THR A 235 -5.03 -8.47 6.64
N PHE A 236 -3.77 -8.42 7.08
CA PHE A 236 -3.43 -8.19 8.49
C PHE A 236 -3.87 -6.80 8.96
N LEU A 237 -3.71 -5.77 8.13
CA LEU A 237 -4.16 -4.41 8.44
C LEU A 237 -5.68 -4.36 8.62
N PHE A 238 -6.44 -4.93 7.67
CA PHE A 238 -7.90 -5.04 7.77
C PHE A 238 -8.33 -5.72 9.07
N ASN A 239 -7.79 -6.91 9.37
CA ASN A 239 -8.12 -7.67 10.57
C ASN A 239 -7.83 -6.90 11.86
N LYS A 240 -6.76 -6.10 11.88
CA LYS A 240 -6.42 -5.26 13.04
C LYS A 240 -7.38 -4.09 13.20
N LEU A 241 -7.78 -3.43 12.13
CA LEU A 241 -8.75 -2.35 12.19
C LEU A 241 -10.15 -2.87 12.57
N GLU A 242 -10.55 -4.01 12.01
CA GLU A 242 -11.80 -4.70 12.35
C GLU A 242 -11.84 -5.14 13.82
N SER A 243 -10.72 -5.65 14.37
CA SER A 243 -10.64 -5.98 15.79
C SER A 243 -10.85 -4.76 16.70
N ILE A 244 -10.41 -3.56 16.28
CA ILE A 244 -10.66 -2.32 17.03
C ILE A 244 -12.15 -1.98 17.00
N ILE A 245 -12.79 -2.08 15.83
CA ILE A 245 -14.22 -1.80 15.64
C ILE A 245 -15.06 -2.71 16.55
N ILE A 246 -14.80 -4.02 16.54
CA ILE A 246 -15.51 -5.01 17.37
C ILE A 246 -15.25 -4.77 18.87
N ASN A 247 -14.05 -4.33 19.25
CA ASN A 247 -13.77 -4.01 20.65
C ASN A 247 -14.51 -2.74 21.11
N VAL A 248 -14.65 -1.73 20.23
CA VAL A 248 -15.40 -0.51 20.52
C VAL A 248 -16.91 -0.79 20.59
N SER A 249 -17.46 -1.70 19.79
CA SER A 249 -18.88 -2.06 19.87
C SER A 249 -19.30 -2.70 21.19
N LYS A 250 -18.35 -3.32 21.90
CA LYS A 250 -18.57 -3.90 23.24
C LYS A 250 -18.53 -2.86 24.37
N SER A 251 -18.14 -1.62 24.08
CA SER A 251 -18.05 -0.54 25.07
C SER A 251 -19.37 0.24 25.16
N THR A 252 -19.67 0.78 26.35
CA THR A 252 -20.92 1.52 26.62
C THR A 252 -20.96 2.91 25.97
N ASP A 253 -19.81 3.51 25.67
CA ASP A 253 -19.69 4.84 25.04
C ASP A 253 -19.12 4.76 23.62
N ILE A 254 -20.00 4.47 22.65
CA ILE A 254 -19.62 4.39 21.23
C ILE A 254 -19.58 5.82 20.65
N SER A 255 -18.38 6.40 20.56
CA SER A 255 -18.15 7.69 19.91
C SER A 255 -17.27 7.56 18.66
N LEU A 256 -17.61 8.34 17.60
CA LEU A 256 -16.82 8.42 16.37
C LEU A 256 -15.38 8.88 16.67
N GLU A 257 -15.23 9.79 17.63
CA GLU A 257 -13.94 10.34 18.03
C GLU A 257 -13.04 9.28 18.69
N THR A 258 -13.61 8.45 19.57
CA THR A 258 -12.91 7.31 20.19
C THR A 258 -12.45 6.31 19.13
N LEU A 259 -13.33 5.95 18.19
CA LEU A 259 -13.02 4.99 17.13
C LEU A 259 -11.88 5.50 16.22
N CYS A 260 -12.01 6.72 15.70
CA CYS A 260 -10.98 7.33 14.84
C CYS A 260 -9.64 7.46 15.57
N LYS A 261 -9.64 7.86 16.85
CA LYS A 261 -8.42 7.97 17.66
C LYS A 261 -7.71 6.63 17.81
N LEU A 262 -8.44 5.54 18.08
CA LEU A 262 -7.86 4.20 18.23
C LEU A 262 -7.27 3.67 16.90
N ILE A 263 -7.99 3.88 15.80
CA ILE A 263 -7.53 3.52 14.45
C ILE A 263 -6.26 4.29 14.08
N CYS A 264 -6.25 5.62 14.21
CA CYS A 264 -5.08 6.44 13.89
C CYS A 264 -3.87 6.07 14.74
N ASN A 265 -4.05 5.88 16.06
CA ASN A 265 -2.97 5.44 16.94
C ASN A 265 -2.40 4.08 16.54
N LYS A 266 -3.26 3.15 16.07
CA LYS A 266 -2.80 1.83 15.63
C LYS A 266 -1.98 1.93 14.35
N ILE A 267 -2.45 2.71 13.38
CA ILE A 267 -1.77 2.97 12.11
C ILE A 267 -0.41 3.63 12.35
N ASP A 268 -0.35 4.66 13.19
CA ASP A 268 0.91 5.34 13.53
C ASP A 268 1.92 4.37 14.17
N ARG A 269 1.47 3.44 15.03
CA ARG A 269 2.34 2.40 15.61
C ARG A 269 2.84 1.40 14.57
N ILE A 270 1.99 0.97 13.63
CA ILE A 270 2.38 0.05 12.55
C ILE A 270 3.48 0.70 11.69
N ILE A 271 3.31 1.98 11.35
CA ILE A 271 4.31 2.73 10.58
C ILE A 271 5.63 2.85 11.35
N LEU A 272 5.57 3.19 12.64
CA LEU A 272 6.74 3.31 13.49
C LEU A 272 7.50 1.98 13.62
N ASN A 273 6.78 0.88 13.85
CA ASN A 273 7.37 -0.45 13.99
C ASN A 273 8.02 -0.91 12.67
N HIS A 274 7.38 -0.64 11.54
CA HIS A 274 7.99 -0.91 10.25
C HIS A 274 9.24 -0.05 10.00
N GLN A 275 9.20 1.25 10.30
CA GLN A 275 10.37 2.13 10.21
C GLN A 275 11.52 1.64 11.09
N THR A 276 11.21 1.14 12.28
CA THR A 276 12.21 0.56 13.19
C THR A 276 12.92 -0.65 12.57
N ILE A 277 12.18 -1.52 11.87
CA ILE A 277 12.78 -2.64 11.11
C ILE A 277 13.72 -2.12 10.02
N VAL A 278 13.27 -1.14 9.24
CA VAL A 278 14.08 -0.53 8.16
C VAL A 278 15.36 0.10 8.72
N ASP A 279 15.27 0.84 9.82
CA ASP A 279 16.42 1.44 10.47
C ASP A 279 17.40 0.39 11.01
N CYS A 280 16.88 -0.72 11.56
CA CYS A 280 17.71 -1.84 12.00
C CYS A 280 18.45 -2.51 10.82
N VAL A 281 17.81 -2.64 9.66
CA VAL A 281 18.47 -3.08 8.42
C VAL A 281 19.58 -2.12 8.06
N LEU A 282 19.27 -0.83 7.88
CA LEU A 282 20.25 0.17 7.45
C LEU A 282 21.45 0.28 8.39
N LYS A 283 21.25 0.08 9.70
CA LYS A 283 22.35 0.09 10.70
C LYS A 283 23.23 -1.16 10.65
N ASN A 284 22.64 -2.34 10.46
CA ASN A 284 23.39 -3.60 10.38
C ASN A 284 24.09 -3.76 9.02
N PHE A 285 23.49 -3.24 7.96
CA PHE A 285 24.06 -3.17 6.61
C PHE A 285 24.83 -1.86 6.39
N LYS A 286 25.83 -1.57 7.22
CA LYS A 286 26.93 -0.69 6.77
C LYS A 286 27.66 -1.41 5.63
N LEU A 287 27.08 -1.37 4.43
CA LEU A 287 27.65 -1.90 3.21
C LEU A 287 28.90 -1.07 2.88
N ASP A 288 30.05 -1.49 3.39
CA ASP A 288 31.33 -1.19 2.75
C ASP A 288 31.21 -1.78 1.34
N LYS A 289 31.00 -0.93 0.32
CA LYS A 289 30.89 -1.32 -1.11
C LYS A 289 32.05 -2.18 -1.64
N ASN A 290 33.08 -2.41 -0.82
CA ASN A 290 34.34 -3.03 -1.18
C ASN A 290 34.64 -4.32 -0.41
N LYS A 291 33.73 -4.83 0.43
CA LYS A 291 33.92 -6.13 1.09
C LYS A 291 33.16 -7.21 0.34
N GLU A 292 33.89 -8.28 0.00
CA GLU A 292 33.33 -9.51 -0.53
C GLU A 292 32.56 -10.23 0.59
N ASP A 293 31.44 -10.86 0.24
CA ASP A 293 30.71 -11.73 1.15
C ASP A 293 31.55 -12.98 1.52
N TYR A 294 31.00 -13.84 2.38
CA TYR A 294 31.64 -15.09 2.79
C TYR A 294 31.87 -16.07 1.61
N PHE A 295 31.27 -15.80 0.45
CA PHE A 295 31.34 -16.58 -0.78
C PHE A 295 32.20 -15.94 -1.88
N GLY A 296 32.88 -14.82 -1.59
CA GLY A 296 33.75 -14.12 -2.55
C GLY A 296 33.01 -13.29 -3.60
N ASN A 297 31.71 -13.07 -3.43
CA ASN A 297 30.93 -12.19 -4.29
C ASN A 297 31.05 -10.75 -3.78
N LYS A 298 31.33 -9.81 -4.69
CA LYS A 298 31.07 -8.39 -4.42
C LYS A 298 29.57 -8.24 -4.35
N ASP A 299 29.03 -8.03 -3.15
CA ASP A 299 27.58 -7.91 -2.93
C ASP A 299 26.97 -6.96 -3.98
N GLU A 300 26.07 -7.49 -4.83
CA GLU A 300 25.02 -6.65 -5.39
C GLU A 300 24.34 -6.01 -4.19
N SER A 301 24.29 -4.68 -4.15
CA SER A 301 23.74 -3.91 -3.04
C SER A 301 22.40 -4.52 -2.63
N TYR A 302 22.34 -5.26 -1.51
CA TYR A 302 21.13 -5.89 -1.03
C TYR A 302 20.06 -4.82 -0.90
N SER A 303 19.13 -4.79 -1.85
CA SER A 303 18.08 -3.79 -1.91
C SER A 303 16.94 -4.23 -1.01
N TYR A 304 17.18 -4.32 0.30
CA TYR A 304 16.06 -4.29 1.24
C TYR A 304 15.54 -2.85 1.27
N VAL A 305 14.71 -2.54 0.28
CA VAL A 305 14.05 -1.26 0.12
C VAL A 305 12.58 -1.57 -0.12
N THR A 306 11.92 -2.12 0.90
CA THR A 306 10.50 -1.83 1.07
C THR A 306 10.39 -0.32 1.25
N ARG A 307 10.19 0.38 0.12
CA ARG A 307 9.97 1.82 0.11
C ARG A 307 8.81 2.05 1.06
N SER A 308 9.01 2.83 2.11
CA SER A 308 7.95 3.14 3.08
C SER A 308 6.70 3.69 2.40
N ASP A 309 6.84 4.21 1.18
CA ASP A 309 5.78 4.60 0.25
C ASP A 309 4.76 3.49 -0.04
N LEU A 310 5.17 2.24 -0.20
CA LEU A 310 4.27 1.12 -0.54
C LEU A 310 3.39 0.70 0.65
N ILE A 311 3.90 0.87 1.86
CA ILE A 311 3.12 0.66 3.09
C ILE A 311 2.13 1.77 3.29
N ILE A 312 2.58 3.01 3.10
CA ILE A 312 1.72 4.19 3.22
C ILE A 312 0.61 4.11 2.17
N SER A 313 0.89 3.72 0.92
CA SER A 313 -0.16 3.54 -0.10
C SER A 313 -1.15 2.42 0.25
N THR A 314 -0.67 1.32 0.85
CA THR A 314 -1.55 0.24 1.31
C THR A 314 -2.42 0.68 2.50
N ILE A 315 -1.87 1.47 3.41
CA ILE A 315 -2.60 2.09 4.53
C ILE A 315 -3.63 3.10 3.99
N GLU A 316 -3.27 3.92 3.00
CA GLU A 316 -4.20 4.86 2.35
C GLU A 316 -5.37 4.12 1.70
N ALA A 317 -5.11 3.02 0.99
CA ALA A 317 -6.14 2.21 0.36
C ALA A 317 -7.08 1.57 1.40
N GLU A 318 -6.55 1.09 2.53
CA GLU A 318 -7.36 0.48 3.57
C GLU A 318 -8.12 1.52 4.42
N LEU A 319 -7.51 2.68 4.67
CA LEU A 319 -8.20 3.85 5.22
C LEU A 319 -9.32 4.34 4.30
N MET A 320 -9.14 4.29 2.99
CA MET A 320 -10.21 4.57 2.03
C MET A 320 -11.38 3.61 2.20
N ASN A 321 -11.13 2.30 2.31
CA ASN A 321 -12.19 1.32 2.54
C ASN A 321 -12.96 1.60 3.84
N PHE A 322 -12.24 1.98 4.90
CA PHE A 322 -12.84 2.38 6.18
C PHE A 322 -13.68 3.65 6.04
N ILE A 323 -13.14 4.69 5.40
CA ILE A 323 -13.84 5.96 5.15
C ILE A 323 -15.08 5.73 4.29
N ASP A 324 -15.01 4.95 3.22
CA ASP A 324 -16.13 4.70 2.32
C ASP A 324 -17.27 3.96 3.04
N ARG A 325 -16.96 3.06 3.99
CA ARG A 325 -17.99 2.37 4.78
C ARG A 325 -18.65 3.27 5.82
N TYR A 326 -17.89 4.17 6.44
CA TYR A 326 -18.36 5.01 7.55
C TYR A 326 -18.70 6.46 7.17
N SER A 327 -18.50 6.85 5.91
CA SER A 327 -18.91 8.14 5.37
C SER A 327 -20.14 7.98 4.48
N ILE A 328 -20.93 9.05 4.37
CA ILE A 328 -22.00 9.13 3.37
C ILE A 328 -21.32 9.45 2.03
N THR A 329 -20.76 8.45 1.36
CA THR A 329 -20.37 8.63 -0.04
C THR A 329 -21.65 8.69 -0.87
N ILE A 330 -21.83 9.79 -1.61
CA ILE A 330 -22.81 9.88 -2.70
C ILE A 330 -22.35 8.91 -3.81
N LYS A 331 -22.54 7.62 -3.60
CA LYS A 331 -22.73 6.71 -4.73
C LYS A 331 -24.20 6.80 -5.06
N THR A 332 -24.53 7.69 -6.00
CA THR A 332 -25.75 7.58 -6.79
C THR A 332 -25.66 6.31 -7.63
N GLN A 333 -25.83 5.15 -7.02
CA GLN A 333 -26.23 3.93 -7.71
C GLN A 333 -27.19 3.20 -6.78
N GLY A 334 -28.43 3.10 -7.23
CA GLY A 334 -29.43 2.27 -6.60
C GLY A 334 -28.96 0.82 -6.63
N GLU A 335 -28.40 0.37 -5.52
CA GLU A 335 -28.40 -1.04 -5.16
C GLU A 335 -28.97 -1.11 -3.75
N PHE A 336 -30.19 -1.61 -3.68
CA PHE A 336 -30.85 -1.93 -2.43
C PHE A 336 -30.07 -3.07 -1.76
N ASN A 337 -29.20 -2.73 -0.80
CA ASN A 337 -28.47 -3.73 -0.04
C ASN A 337 -29.35 -4.20 1.13
N LEU A 338 -29.76 -5.47 1.10
CA LEU A 338 -30.60 -6.12 2.11
C LEU A 338 -30.03 -6.02 3.53
N GLU A 339 -28.72 -5.83 3.67
CA GLU A 339 -28.01 -5.69 4.95
C GLU A 339 -28.33 -4.40 5.73
N ASN A 340 -28.94 -3.39 5.09
CA ASN A 340 -29.33 -2.14 5.78
C ASN A 340 -30.68 -2.23 6.50
N ILE A 341 -31.39 -3.36 6.38
CA ILE A 341 -32.48 -3.69 7.29
C ILE A 341 -31.84 -4.35 8.51
N VAL A 342 -31.26 -3.53 9.38
CA VAL A 342 -30.95 -3.99 10.75
C VAL A 342 -32.30 -4.22 11.40
N ASP A 343 -32.63 -5.50 11.55
CA ASP A 343 -33.90 -5.97 12.04
C ASP A 343 -33.99 -5.71 13.54
N ASN A 344 -34.51 -4.55 13.93
CA ASN A 344 -34.73 -4.16 15.33
C ASN A 344 -35.92 -4.89 15.98
N ILE A 345 -36.35 -6.01 15.39
CA ILE A 345 -37.49 -6.80 15.86
C ILE A 345 -36.99 -7.83 16.87
N ASP A 346 -37.51 -7.77 18.08
CA ASP A 346 -37.27 -8.75 19.13
C ASP A 346 -38.06 -10.03 18.86
N TYR A 347 -37.46 -10.92 18.07
CA TYR A 347 -38.06 -12.18 17.64
C TYR A 347 -38.40 -13.15 18.79
N THR A 348 -37.84 -12.93 19.99
CA THR A 348 -38.18 -13.72 21.20
C THR A 348 -39.63 -13.54 21.63
N LYS A 349 -40.26 -12.42 21.27
CA LYS A 349 -41.65 -12.11 21.60
C LYS A 349 -42.65 -12.65 20.59
N ILE A 350 -42.18 -13.05 19.40
CA ILE A 350 -43.03 -13.36 18.25
C ILE A 350 -42.98 -14.86 17.93
N TYR A 351 -41.83 -15.51 18.11
CA TYR A 351 -41.67 -16.93 17.78
C TYR A 351 -41.12 -17.75 18.95
N PRO A 352 -41.63 -18.97 19.19
CA PRO A 352 -41.02 -19.92 20.12
C PRO A 352 -39.60 -20.28 19.67
N THR A 353 -38.71 -20.54 20.63
CA THR A 353 -37.27 -20.86 20.48
C THR A 353 -36.93 -22.02 19.53
N ASN A 354 -37.94 -22.73 19.02
CA ASN A 354 -37.80 -23.94 18.23
C ASN A 354 -37.78 -23.64 16.72
N TYR A 355 -37.98 -22.39 16.31
CA TYR A 355 -37.95 -21.97 14.91
C TYR A 355 -36.51 -21.86 14.38
N ASN A 356 -36.30 -22.26 13.12
CA ASN A 356 -34.97 -22.30 12.47
C ASN A 356 -34.21 -20.97 12.46
N ILE A 357 -34.93 -19.84 12.51
CA ILE A 357 -34.32 -18.50 12.57
C ILE A 357 -33.55 -18.32 13.88
N TYR A 358 -34.03 -18.91 14.98
CA TYR A 358 -33.39 -18.86 16.30
C TYR A 358 -32.20 -19.84 16.43
N ARG A 359 -32.26 -20.99 15.74
CA ARG A 359 -31.18 -21.99 15.69
C ARG A 359 -29.94 -21.48 14.95
N ASN A 360 -30.12 -20.68 13.90
CA ASN A 360 -28.99 -20.12 13.13
C ASN A 360 -28.15 -19.12 13.94
N ASP A 361 -28.76 -18.41 14.91
CA ASP A 361 -28.05 -17.45 15.77
C ASP A 361 -27.38 -18.10 17.00
N THR A 362 -27.81 -19.31 17.39
CA THR A 362 -27.34 -19.98 18.61
C THR A 362 -26.25 -21.04 18.38
N GLU A 363 -26.02 -21.46 17.12
CA GLU A 363 -24.95 -22.42 16.77
C GLU A 363 -23.62 -21.79 16.29
N MET A 364 -23.33 -20.53 16.65
CA MET A 364 -21.94 -20.07 16.67
C MET A 364 -21.24 -20.55 17.94
N SER A 365 -20.92 -21.85 17.95
CA SER A 365 -20.15 -22.49 19.01
C SER A 365 -18.77 -21.84 19.20
N VAL A 366 -18.36 -21.77 20.46
CA VAL A 366 -17.19 -21.06 21.00
C VAL A 366 -15.84 -21.66 20.54
N GLU A 367 -15.83 -22.68 19.69
CA GLU A 367 -14.62 -23.39 19.24
C GLU A 367 -14.05 -22.91 17.89
N GLU A 368 -14.70 -21.99 17.19
CA GLU A 368 -14.15 -21.42 15.93
C GLU A 368 -13.25 -20.18 16.13
N SER A 369 -13.07 -19.76 17.39
CA SER A 369 -12.15 -18.70 17.82
C SER A 369 -10.71 -18.87 17.30
N SER A 370 -10.29 -20.10 17.03
CA SER A 370 -8.94 -20.48 16.59
C SER A 370 -8.78 -20.67 15.06
N LYS A 371 -9.83 -20.43 14.25
CA LYS A 371 -9.76 -20.44 12.78
C LYS A 371 -9.94 -19.07 12.13
N ALA A 372 -9.84 -17.99 12.91
CA ALA A 372 -9.98 -16.60 12.47
C ALA A 372 -8.78 -16.05 11.65
N ILE A 373 -8.12 -16.87 10.83
CA ILE A 373 -7.13 -16.39 9.83
C ILE A 373 -7.78 -16.20 8.46
N ASN A 374 -8.99 -16.71 8.21
CA ASN A 374 -9.66 -16.62 6.91
C ASN A 374 -11.08 -16.01 6.98
N LYS A 375 -11.27 -14.85 7.64
CA LYS A 375 -12.37 -13.98 7.19
C LYS A 375 -11.96 -13.45 5.82
N SER A 376 -12.64 -13.90 4.77
CA SER A 376 -12.48 -13.35 3.42
C SER A 376 -12.55 -11.83 3.50
N TYR A 377 -11.67 -11.14 2.76
CA TYR A 377 -11.66 -9.69 2.60
C TYR A 377 -13.10 -9.14 2.55
N GLY A 378 -13.53 -8.46 3.62
CA GLY A 378 -14.92 -8.07 3.83
C GLY A 378 -15.09 -6.56 3.93
N THR A 379 -16.34 -6.09 3.95
CA THR A 379 -16.64 -4.71 4.35
C THR A 379 -16.51 -4.58 5.87
N TYR A 380 -16.03 -3.44 6.37
CA TYR A 380 -15.93 -3.20 7.81
C TYR A 380 -17.31 -3.32 8.49
N THR A 381 -17.33 -3.91 9.68
CA THR A 381 -18.54 -3.94 10.52
C THR A 381 -18.97 -2.50 10.82
N LEU A 382 -20.26 -2.19 10.63
CA LEU A 382 -20.80 -0.85 10.85
C LEU A 382 -21.39 -0.76 12.26
N ILE A 383 -20.71 -0.06 13.17
CA ILE A 383 -21.14 0.09 14.58
C ILE A 383 -21.76 1.46 14.87
N LEU A 384 -21.63 2.39 13.93
CA LEU A 384 -22.14 3.77 14.02
C LEU A 384 -22.84 4.12 12.71
N SER A 385 -23.84 5.01 12.77
CA SER A 385 -24.42 5.57 11.56
C SER A 385 -23.35 6.33 10.76
N PRO A 386 -23.31 6.18 9.42
CA PRO A 386 -22.32 6.85 8.58
C PRO A 386 -22.39 8.37 8.75
N LYS A 387 -21.22 9.02 8.91
CA LYS A 387 -21.11 10.47 9.11
C LYS A 387 -20.08 11.08 8.16
N TYR A 388 -20.44 12.20 7.55
CA TYR A 388 -19.54 12.95 6.66
C TYR A 388 -18.31 13.54 7.38
N GLU A 389 -18.35 13.62 8.71
CA GLU A 389 -17.30 14.19 9.56
C GLU A 389 -16.13 13.22 9.82
N ILE A 390 -16.20 11.98 9.35
CA ILE A 390 -15.16 10.98 9.64
C ILE A 390 -13.77 11.39 9.18
N VAL A 391 -13.65 11.98 7.98
CA VAL A 391 -12.34 12.41 7.44
C VAL A 391 -11.78 13.59 8.26
N PRO A 392 -12.55 14.65 8.59
CA PRO A 392 -12.14 15.66 9.55
C PRO A 392 -11.73 15.12 10.93
N VAL A 393 -12.42 14.12 11.47
CA VAL A 393 -12.11 13.54 12.78
C VAL A 393 -10.82 12.71 12.73
N LEU A 394 -10.62 11.88 11.69
CA LEU A 394 -9.37 11.15 11.47
C LEU A 394 -8.18 12.12 11.39
N LEU A 395 -8.34 13.24 10.67
CA LEU A 395 -7.30 14.26 10.48
C LEU A 395 -6.81 14.87 11.81
N LYS A 396 -7.66 14.95 12.85
CA LYS A 396 -7.25 15.44 14.18
C LYS A 396 -6.22 14.55 14.86
N PHE A 397 -6.21 13.25 14.56
CA PHE A 397 -5.43 12.25 15.30
C PHE A 397 -4.25 11.67 14.52
N VAL A 398 -4.18 11.86 13.21
CA VAL A 398 -3.05 11.39 12.39
C VAL A 398 -1.80 12.21 12.66
N LYS A 399 -0.69 11.54 13.01
CA LYS A 399 0.62 12.17 13.15
C LYS A 399 1.46 12.10 11.87
N ASN A 400 1.32 11.05 11.07
CA ASN A 400 2.10 10.88 9.84
C ASN A 400 1.76 11.94 8.77
N ALA A 401 2.79 12.63 8.25
CA ALA A 401 2.61 13.72 7.29
C ALA A 401 2.01 13.28 5.94
N LYS A 402 2.38 12.10 5.42
CA LYS A 402 1.87 11.62 4.12
C LYS A 402 0.38 11.26 4.21
N ILE A 403 -0.02 10.55 5.27
CA ILE A 403 -1.42 10.24 5.54
C ILE A 403 -2.23 11.52 5.76
N ARG A 404 -1.64 12.53 6.42
CA ARG A 404 -2.28 13.83 6.61
C ARG A 404 -2.53 14.57 5.29
N VAL A 405 -1.60 14.54 4.35
CA VAL A 405 -1.78 15.08 2.98
C VAL A 405 -2.89 14.33 2.24
N PHE A 406 -2.91 13.00 2.31
CA PHE A 406 -3.96 12.17 1.74
C PHE A 406 -5.35 12.52 2.30
N LEU A 407 -5.49 12.62 3.63
CA LEU A 407 -6.74 12.98 4.29
C LEU A 407 -7.17 14.42 3.95
N ASN A 408 -6.23 15.37 3.89
CA ASN A 408 -6.53 16.76 3.47
C ASN A 408 -7.10 16.80 2.05
N LYS A 409 -6.48 16.08 1.10
CA LYS A 409 -7.00 15.97 -0.28
C LYS A 409 -8.41 15.39 -0.32
N LYS A 410 -8.73 14.47 0.59
CA LYS A 410 -10.07 13.88 0.72
C LYS A 410 -11.08 14.84 1.35
N VAL A 411 -10.69 15.62 2.36
CA VAL A 411 -11.52 16.72 2.88
C VAL A 411 -11.82 17.73 1.77
N GLU A 412 -10.82 18.11 0.98
CA GLU A 412 -10.96 19.07 -0.14
C GLU A 412 -11.81 18.56 -1.31
N THR A 413 -11.99 17.25 -1.47
CA THR A 413 -12.75 16.68 -2.60
C THR A 413 -14.13 16.17 -2.22
N VAL A 414 -14.29 15.56 -1.04
CA VAL A 414 -15.54 14.91 -0.63
C VAL A 414 -16.36 15.79 0.31
N TYR A 415 -15.73 16.39 1.32
CA TYR A 415 -16.42 17.17 2.34
C TYR A 415 -16.89 18.53 1.82
N THR A 416 -16.03 19.22 1.08
CA THR A 416 -16.34 20.50 0.40
C THR A 416 -17.47 20.33 -0.63
N LYS A 417 -17.38 19.31 -1.49
CA LYS A 417 -18.39 19.02 -2.51
C LYS A 417 -19.75 18.69 -1.90
N PHE A 418 -19.80 17.82 -0.88
CA PHE A 418 -21.04 17.49 -0.18
C PHE A 418 -21.65 18.72 0.51
N ARG A 419 -20.82 19.53 1.18
CA ARG A 419 -21.27 20.76 1.84
C ARG A 419 -21.81 21.77 0.84
N LEU A 420 -21.16 21.91 -0.31
CA LEU A 420 -21.60 22.76 -1.42
C LEU A 420 -22.94 22.28 -1.98
N GLU A 421 -23.09 21.00 -2.30
CA GLU A 421 -24.37 20.43 -2.78
C GLU A 421 -25.50 20.59 -1.76
N LYS A 422 -25.25 20.32 -0.48
CA LYS A 422 -26.24 20.53 0.60
C LYS A 422 -26.68 21.99 0.68
N ASN A 423 -25.74 22.93 0.57
CA ASN A 423 -26.05 24.35 0.58
C ASN A 423 -26.78 24.80 -0.70
N LEU A 424 -26.42 24.25 -1.86
CA LEU A 424 -27.11 24.50 -3.12
C LEU A 424 -28.57 24.02 -3.05
N ASN A 425 -28.82 22.81 -2.56
CA ASN A 425 -30.17 22.27 -2.40
C ASN A 425 -31.01 23.12 -1.43
N LYS A 426 -30.41 23.55 -0.31
CA LYS A 426 -31.08 24.49 0.61
C LYS A 426 -31.43 25.82 -0.07
N VAL A 427 -30.52 26.37 -0.87
CA VAL A 427 -30.80 27.59 -1.65
C VAL A 427 -31.96 27.36 -2.61
N GLU A 428 -32.01 26.21 -3.30
CA GLU A 428 -33.10 25.88 -4.20
C GLU A 428 -34.46 25.75 -3.49
N GLU A 429 -34.50 25.14 -2.32
CA GLU A 429 -35.73 25.01 -1.51
C GLU A 429 -36.24 26.36 -1.02
N LEU A 430 -35.35 27.25 -0.56
CA LEU A 430 -35.72 28.57 -0.04
C LEU A 430 -36.46 29.43 -1.07
N PHE A 431 -36.09 29.34 -2.34
CA PHE A 431 -36.70 30.13 -3.42
C PHE A 431 -37.98 29.49 -4.03
N LYS A 432 -38.40 28.30 -3.55
CA LYS A 432 -39.68 27.69 -3.95
C LYS A 432 -40.88 28.22 -3.16
N GLU A 433 -40.65 28.80 -1.99
CA GLU A 433 -41.72 29.35 -1.16
C GLU A 433 -42.28 30.68 -1.71
N SER A 434 -43.56 30.94 -1.46
CA SER A 434 -44.19 32.23 -1.76
C SER A 434 -43.56 33.36 -0.93
N ALA A 435 -43.63 34.59 -1.43
CA ALA A 435 -43.10 35.77 -0.75
C ALA A 435 -43.83 36.00 0.58
N LYS A 436 -43.15 35.66 1.69
CA LYS A 436 -43.59 35.94 3.05
C LYS A 436 -42.79 37.11 3.62
N ILE A 437 -43.49 38.06 4.21
CA ILE A 437 -42.90 39.23 4.88
C ILE A 437 -42.54 38.89 6.34
N ASN A 438 -41.42 39.40 6.81
CA ASN A 438 -41.02 39.37 8.21
C ASN A 438 -41.08 40.79 8.79
N THR A 439 -42.10 41.07 9.58
CA THR A 439 -42.36 42.39 10.18
C THR A 439 -41.36 42.78 11.27
N LYS A 440 -40.58 41.84 11.82
CA LYS A 440 -39.58 42.15 12.86
C LYS A 440 -38.33 42.80 12.31
N ASN A 441 -37.96 42.50 11.06
CA ASN A 441 -36.71 42.96 10.45
C ASN A 441 -36.93 43.73 9.13
N SER A 442 -38.18 44.03 8.77
CA SER A 442 -38.60 44.70 7.54
C SER A 442 -38.00 44.08 6.26
N LYS A 443 -37.91 42.75 6.21
CA LYS A 443 -37.34 41.94 5.10
C LYS A 443 -38.23 40.77 4.73
N LEU A 444 -37.92 40.10 3.63
CA LEU A 444 -38.53 38.82 3.29
C LEU A 444 -37.98 37.72 4.21
N VAL A 445 -38.82 36.73 4.54
CA VAL A 445 -38.45 35.60 5.42
C VAL A 445 -37.20 34.86 4.92
N ILE A 446 -37.02 34.79 3.59
CA ILE A 446 -35.86 34.14 2.97
C ILE A 446 -34.50 34.77 3.35
N TYR A 447 -34.48 36.04 3.80
CA TYR A 447 -33.24 36.77 4.07
C TYR A 447 -32.41 36.14 5.19
N GLU A 448 -33.01 35.78 6.32
CA GLU A 448 -32.24 35.22 7.46
C GLU A 448 -31.62 33.86 7.10
N SER A 449 -32.35 33.04 6.35
CA SER A 449 -31.85 31.76 5.85
C SER A 449 -30.69 31.94 4.87
N LEU A 450 -30.80 32.90 3.93
CA LEU A 450 -29.70 33.23 3.01
C LEU A 450 -28.49 33.80 3.75
N LYS A 451 -28.73 34.68 4.72
CA LYS A 451 -27.69 35.26 5.59
C LYS A 451 -26.91 34.17 6.32
N ASN A 452 -27.59 33.20 6.91
CA ASN A 452 -26.94 32.07 7.60
C ASN A 452 -26.11 31.22 6.63
N ILE A 453 -26.58 31.01 5.40
CA ILE A 453 -25.82 30.28 4.37
C ILE A 453 -24.57 31.07 3.99
N ILE A 454 -24.69 32.38 3.71
CA ILE A 454 -23.59 33.27 3.35
C ILE A 454 -22.55 33.34 4.47
N ASP A 455 -22.98 33.58 5.71
CA ASP A 455 -22.10 33.72 6.88
C ASP A 455 -21.38 32.39 7.23
N SER A 456 -21.92 31.24 6.79
CA SER A 456 -21.26 29.94 6.98
C SER A 456 -20.04 29.74 6.06
N ILE A 457 -19.92 30.51 4.98
CA ILE A 457 -18.85 30.35 3.98
C ILE A 457 -17.61 31.13 4.44
N LYS A 458 -16.43 30.48 4.45
CA LYS A 458 -15.16 31.19 4.64
C LYS A 458 -14.75 31.85 3.33
N ASP A 459 -14.30 33.12 3.39
CA ASP A 459 -14.37 34.06 2.26
C ASP A 459 -13.52 33.78 1.00
N ASN A 460 -12.66 32.75 0.93
CA ASN A 460 -11.65 32.64 -0.15
C ASN A 460 -11.57 31.27 -0.87
N SER A 461 -12.63 30.45 -0.90
CA SER A 461 -12.63 29.21 -1.72
C SER A 461 -13.37 29.37 -3.05
N SER A 462 -12.99 28.59 -4.06
CA SER A 462 -13.74 28.44 -5.33
C SER A 462 -15.23 28.10 -5.11
N ASP A 463 -15.50 27.39 -4.00
CA ASP A 463 -16.84 26.99 -3.58
C ASP A 463 -17.71 28.19 -3.14
N SER A 464 -17.07 29.19 -2.52
CA SER A 464 -17.71 30.46 -2.15
C SER A 464 -18.25 31.15 -3.39
N GLU A 465 -17.47 31.17 -4.48
CA GLU A 465 -17.86 31.82 -5.71
C GLU A 465 -18.97 31.07 -6.46
N ALA A 466 -18.92 29.74 -6.48
CA ALA A 466 -20.00 28.92 -7.05
C ALA A 466 -21.33 29.12 -6.31
N LEU A 467 -21.32 29.14 -4.98
CA LEU A 467 -22.52 29.37 -4.18
C LEU A 467 -23.03 30.80 -4.33
N LYS A 468 -22.14 31.80 -4.33
CA LYS A 468 -22.48 33.22 -4.59
C LYS A 468 -23.16 33.38 -5.95
N LYS A 469 -22.66 32.73 -7.01
CA LYS A 469 -23.28 32.71 -8.34
C LYS A 469 -24.67 32.06 -8.35
N GLN A 470 -24.84 30.92 -7.67
CA GLN A 470 -26.16 30.27 -7.59
C GLN A 470 -27.17 31.11 -6.82
N ILE A 471 -26.79 31.68 -5.67
CA ILE A 471 -27.65 32.60 -4.89
C ILE A 471 -28.07 33.77 -5.76
N MET A 472 -27.15 34.36 -6.54
CA MET A 472 -27.45 35.47 -7.43
C MET A 472 -28.44 35.06 -8.55
N LYS A 473 -28.19 33.93 -9.21
CA LYS A 473 -29.08 33.40 -10.26
C LYS A 473 -30.50 33.21 -9.73
N LYS A 474 -30.65 32.55 -8.58
CA LYS A 474 -31.95 32.29 -7.96
C LYS A 474 -32.63 33.54 -7.43
N SER A 475 -31.86 34.47 -6.86
CA SER A 475 -32.38 35.79 -6.46
C SER A 475 -32.94 36.53 -7.67
N LYS A 476 -32.23 36.55 -8.80
CA LYS A 476 -32.72 37.19 -10.03
C LYS A 476 -34.02 36.56 -10.53
N GLU A 477 -34.10 35.23 -10.60
CA GLU A 477 -35.31 34.51 -11.01
C GLU A 477 -36.50 34.83 -10.07
N TYR A 478 -36.25 34.79 -8.76
CA TYR A 478 -37.27 35.03 -7.74
C TYR A 478 -37.79 36.47 -7.75
N PHE A 479 -36.88 37.44 -7.76
CA PHE A 479 -37.26 38.85 -7.80
C PHE A 479 -37.87 39.24 -9.14
N GLN A 480 -37.43 38.65 -10.26
CA GLN A 480 -38.12 38.88 -11.54
C GLN A 480 -39.58 38.41 -11.50
N LYS A 481 -39.84 37.21 -10.95
CA LYS A 481 -41.22 36.73 -10.77
C LYS A 481 -42.04 37.67 -9.89
N LEU A 482 -41.46 38.06 -8.74
CA LEU A 482 -42.11 39.00 -7.82
C LEU A 482 -42.35 40.38 -8.46
N TYR A 483 -41.43 40.84 -9.31
CA TYR A 483 -41.53 42.07 -10.07
C TYR A 483 -42.75 42.04 -11.00
N GLU A 484 -42.89 40.97 -11.77
CA GLU A 484 -44.01 40.77 -12.71
C GLU A 484 -45.35 40.60 -11.98
N GLU A 485 -45.34 40.00 -10.79
CA GLU A 485 -46.53 39.87 -9.94
C GLU A 485 -46.99 41.21 -9.33
N LEU A 486 -46.04 42.04 -8.89
CA LEU A 486 -46.32 43.32 -8.25
C LEU A 486 -46.58 44.43 -9.26
N PHE A 487 -45.62 44.72 -10.14
CA PHE A 487 -45.68 45.85 -11.05
C PHE A 487 -46.40 45.44 -12.33
N LYS A 488 -47.70 45.78 -12.44
CA LYS A 488 -48.52 45.48 -13.63
C LYS A 488 -48.84 46.71 -14.49
N CYS A 489 -48.64 47.92 -13.94
CA CYS A 489 -48.96 49.16 -14.65
C CYS A 489 -48.02 49.34 -15.84
N LYS A 490 -48.56 49.45 -17.06
CA LYS A 490 -47.79 49.59 -18.31
C LYS A 490 -46.92 50.85 -18.35
N ILE A 491 -47.35 51.92 -17.66
CA ILE A 491 -46.62 53.19 -17.57
C ILE A 491 -45.36 53.03 -16.69
N VAL A 492 -45.41 52.11 -15.73
CA VAL A 492 -44.33 51.78 -14.80
C VAL A 492 -43.42 50.67 -15.36
N THR A 493 -44.02 49.71 -16.08
CA THR A 493 -43.34 48.51 -16.55
C THR A 493 -42.75 48.68 -17.95
N LYS A 494 -41.47 49.05 -18.02
CA LYS A 494 -40.61 48.56 -19.10
C LYS A 494 -40.26 47.10 -18.79
N ARG A 495 -40.05 46.25 -19.82
CA ARG A 495 -39.55 44.87 -19.62
C ARG A 495 -38.34 44.95 -18.68
N TYR A 496 -38.33 44.16 -17.61
CA TYR A 496 -37.28 44.20 -16.58
C TYR A 496 -35.84 44.20 -17.16
N GLU A 497 -35.67 43.55 -18.31
CA GLU A 497 -34.44 43.45 -19.09
C GLU A 497 -34.02 44.75 -19.79
N THR A 498 -34.97 45.60 -20.22
CA THR A 498 -34.69 46.82 -21.00
C THR A 498 -34.34 48.03 -20.14
N ILE A 499 -34.53 47.94 -18.83
CA ILE A 499 -34.07 48.96 -17.88
C ILE A 499 -32.53 48.90 -17.83
N GLN A 500 -31.87 49.88 -18.44
CA GLN A 500 -30.43 50.05 -18.36
C GLN A 500 -30.08 50.80 -17.09
N VAL A 501 -29.06 50.34 -16.36
CA VAL A 501 -28.60 50.99 -15.13
C VAL A 501 -27.10 51.23 -15.14
N TYR A 502 -26.68 52.25 -14.39
CA TYR A 502 -25.34 52.84 -14.39
C TYR A 502 -24.25 51.79 -14.17
N ASN A 503 -23.21 51.80 -15.00
CA ASN A 503 -22.09 50.85 -14.87
C ASN A 503 -20.72 51.56 -14.86
N GLY A 504 -20.70 52.84 -14.47
CA GLY A 504 -19.48 53.63 -14.24
C GLY A 504 -18.66 54.03 -15.48
N LYS A 505 -19.01 53.62 -16.71
CA LYS A 505 -18.16 53.83 -17.92
C LYS A 505 -18.80 54.53 -19.11
N ARG A 506 -20.11 54.69 -19.16
CA ARG A 506 -20.83 55.45 -20.21
C ARG A 506 -21.83 56.35 -19.51
N GLY A 507 -21.88 57.62 -19.94
CA GLY A 507 -22.60 58.70 -19.26
C GLY A 507 -24.03 58.34 -18.88
N MET A 508 -24.48 58.96 -17.78
CA MET A 508 -25.87 58.91 -17.34
C MET A 508 -26.81 59.18 -18.51
N ILE A 509 -27.91 58.44 -18.55
CA ILE A 509 -29.16 59.01 -19.03
C ILE A 509 -30.08 59.06 -17.80
N THR A 510 -29.77 59.99 -16.90
CA THR A 510 -30.80 60.74 -16.19
C THR A 510 -31.22 61.89 -17.10
N GLU A 511 -31.62 61.59 -18.33
CA GLU A 511 -32.52 62.49 -19.03
C GLU A 511 -33.90 62.10 -18.53
N PHE A 512 -34.61 63.05 -17.94
CA PHE A 512 -36.04 62.97 -17.65
C PHE A 512 -36.71 62.11 -18.70
N ASP A 513 -37.37 61.01 -18.32
CA ASP A 513 -38.15 60.17 -19.23
C ASP A 513 -39.39 60.97 -19.66
N PRO A 514 -39.35 61.74 -20.77
CA PRO A 514 -40.47 62.60 -21.14
C PRO A 514 -41.66 61.71 -21.48
N ALA A 515 -41.40 60.49 -21.95
CA ALA A 515 -42.41 59.48 -22.23
C ALA A 515 -43.10 58.97 -20.95
N PHE A 516 -42.41 58.86 -19.81
CA PHE A 516 -43.09 58.55 -18.55
C PHE A 516 -44.02 59.69 -18.14
N ARG A 517 -43.54 60.94 -18.14
CA ARG A 517 -44.37 62.11 -17.79
C ARG A 517 -45.53 62.31 -18.73
N GLU A 518 -45.27 62.17 -20.03
CA GLU A 518 -46.26 62.26 -21.08
C GLU A 518 -47.30 61.14 -20.97
N ALA A 519 -46.89 59.91 -20.68
CA ALA A 519 -47.82 58.81 -20.41
C ALA A 519 -48.63 59.07 -19.14
N LEU A 520 -48.00 59.59 -18.09
CA LEU A 520 -48.66 59.92 -16.83
C LEU A 520 -49.71 61.02 -17.02
N SER A 521 -49.42 62.03 -17.86
CA SER A 521 -50.34 63.11 -18.17
C SER A 521 -51.44 62.74 -19.18
N LYS A 522 -51.17 61.90 -20.19
CA LYS A 522 -52.14 61.59 -21.26
C LYS A 522 -53.13 60.49 -20.93
N THR A 523 -52.86 59.68 -19.91
CA THR A 523 -53.66 58.49 -19.59
C THR A 523 -54.46 58.72 -18.32
N ILE A 524 -55.77 58.40 -18.33
CA ILE A 524 -56.55 58.38 -17.08
C ILE A 524 -56.05 57.21 -16.25
N LEU A 525 -55.43 57.51 -15.10
CA LEU A 525 -54.95 56.49 -14.17
C LEU A 525 -56.13 55.73 -13.59
N THR A 526 -56.10 54.40 -13.65
CA THR A 526 -57.18 53.58 -13.12
C THR A 526 -56.78 52.94 -11.80
N LYS A 527 -57.80 52.52 -11.05
CA LYS A 527 -57.62 51.73 -9.84
C LYS A 527 -56.74 50.48 -10.09
N GLY A 528 -56.81 49.86 -11.27
CA GLY A 528 -55.99 48.70 -11.61
C GLY A 528 -54.48 48.97 -11.72
N ASP A 529 -54.09 50.23 -11.89
CA ASP A 529 -52.69 50.65 -12.02
C ASP A 529 -51.98 50.87 -10.68
N THR A 530 -52.71 50.73 -9.57
CA THR A 530 -52.25 51.05 -8.21
C THR A 530 -52.17 49.83 -7.29
N PHE A 531 -51.24 49.88 -6.34
CA PHE A 531 -50.99 48.91 -5.27
C PHE A 531 -52.02 49.07 -4.15
N LEU A 532 -53.30 48.96 -4.44
CA LEU A 532 -54.34 49.31 -3.45
C LEU A 532 -54.42 48.41 -2.22
N VAL A 533 -53.64 47.33 -2.19
CA VAL A 533 -53.57 46.38 -1.09
C VAL A 533 -52.30 46.67 -0.29
N LYS A 534 -52.46 47.07 0.98
CA LYS A 534 -51.35 47.34 1.92
C LYS A 534 -50.27 46.25 1.90
N GLN A 535 -50.68 44.99 1.76
CA GLN A 535 -49.78 43.84 1.67
C GLN A 535 -48.83 43.90 0.47
N ASN A 536 -49.27 44.42 -0.68
CA ASN A 536 -48.45 44.55 -1.88
C ASN A 536 -47.36 45.62 -1.68
N TYR A 537 -47.70 46.75 -1.04
CA TYR A 537 -46.72 47.77 -0.67
C TYR A 537 -45.66 47.21 0.28
N LEU A 538 -46.09 46.53 1.36
CA LEU A 538 -45.16 45.93 2.31
C LEU A 538 -44.26 44.88 1.65
N THR A 539 -44.82 44.06 0.75
CA THR A 539 -44.06 43.03 0.02
C THR A 539 -43.03 43.67 -0.91
N ALA A 540 -43.41 44.70 -1.67
CA ALA A 540 -42.50 45.43 -2.56
C ALA A 540 -41.35 46.10 -1.80
N LEU A 541 -41.65 46.67 -0.64
CA LEU A 541 -40.70 47.38 0.22
C LEU A 541 -39.75 46.41 0.92
N TYR A 542 -40.26 45.30 1.44
CA TYR A 542 -39.43 44.30 2.12
C TYR A 542 -38.57 43.52 1.12
N ALA A 543 -39.06 43.31 -0.11
CA ALA A 543 -38.26 42.82 -1.23
C ALA A 543 -37.10 43.77 -1.55
N PHE A 544 -37.38 45.06 -1.67
CA PHE A 544 -36.36 46.08 -1.89
C PHE A 544 -35.27 46.07 -0.79
N ASN A 545 -35.66 46.07 0.48
CA ASN A 545 -34.72 45.99 1.61
C ASN A 545 -33.89 44.70 1.59
N THR A 546 -34.51 43.57 1.21
CA THR A 546 -33.82 42.28 1.09
C THR A 546 -32.74 42.32 0.01
N ILE A 547 -33.05 42.89 -1.17
CA ILE A 547 -32.07 43.03 -2.26
C ILE A 547 -30.93 43.97 -1.85
N LYS A 548 -31.24 45.10 -1.22
CA LYS A 548 -30.24 46.06 -0.73
C LYS A 548 -29.22 45.41 0.21
N ASP A 549 -29.69 44.61 1.16
CA ASP A 549 -28.80 43.95 2.11
C ASP A 549 -28.02 42.79 1.49
N LEU A 550 -28.61 42.08 0.51
CA LEU A 550 -27.89 41.08 -0.26
C LEU A 550 -26.77 41.72 -1.09
N ASP A 551 -27.01 42.91 -1.65
CA ASP A 551 -26.01 43.68 -2.38
C ASP A 551 -24.82 44.04 -1.48
N ASN A 552 -25.09 44.60 -0.30
CA ASN A 552 -24.07 44.91 0.71
C ASN A 552 -23.27 43.67 1.13
N LYS A 553 -23.92 42.51 1.30
CA LYS A 553 -23.25 41.27 1.73
C LYS A 553 -22.46 40.57 0.63
N LEU A 554 -22.98 40.53 -0.59
CA LEU A 554 -22.37 39.80 -1.69
C LEU A 554 -21.32 40.64 -2.43
N SER A 555 -21.49 41.97 -2.48
CA SER A 555 -20.62 42.90 -3.21
C SER A 555 -20.43 42.53 -4.70
N ILE A 556 -21.45 41.92 -5.33
CA ILE A 556 -21.42 41.49 -6.73
C ILE A 556 -22.06 42.57 -7.60
N LYS A 557 -21.41 42.94 -8.71
CA LYS A 557 -21.92 43.96 -9.66
C LYS A 557 -23.32 43.67 -10.19
N GLU A 558 -23.70 42.40 -10.29
CA GLU A 558 -25.01 41.98 -10.79
C GLU A 558 -26.12 42.18 -9.75
N THR A 559 -25.82 42.02 -8.45
CA THR A 559 -26.76 42.29 -7.35
C THR A 559 -27.03 43.79 -7.24
N ASN A 560 -25.99 44.62 -7.40
CA ASN A 560 -26.11 46.08 -7.51
C ASN A 560 -27.12 46.47 -8.62
N LYS A 561 -26.97 45.90 -9.82
CA LYS A 561 -27.89 46.17 -10.94
C LYS A 561 -29.33 45.76 -10.64
N LEU A 562 -29.53 44.63 -9.95
CA LEU A 562 -30.86 44.17 -9.52
C LEU A 562 -31.49 45.17 -8.54
N TYR A 563 -30.72 45.64 -7.57
CA TYR A 563 -31.13 46.67 -6.61
C TYR A 563 -31.56 47.97 -7.30
N GLU A 564 -30.72 48.49 -8.20
CA GLU A 564 -31.01 49.77 -8.86
C GLU A 564 -32.23 49.68 -9.80
N LYS A 565 -32.42 48.56 -10.50
CA LYS A 565 -33.64 48.32 -11.32
C LYS A 565 -34.89 48.33 -10.46
N TRP A 566 -34.86 47.66 -9.30
CA TRP A 566 -35.98 47.61 -8.38
C TRP A 566 -36.32 48.99 -7.82
N LEU A 567 -35.29 49.75 -7.41
CA LEU A 567 -35.42 51.11 -6.92
C LEU A 567 -36.13 51.99 -7.96
N TYR A 568 -35.66 51.94 -9.20
CA TYR A 568 -36.19 52.74 -10.29
C TYR A 568 -37.67 52.48 -10.56
N THR A 569 -38.07 51.20 -10.65
CA THR A 569 -39.48 50.85 -10.87
C THR A 569 -40.35 51.21 -9.67
N LEU A 570 -39.85 50.99 -8.45
CA LEU A 570 -40.57 51.35 -7.23
C LEU A 570 -40.87 52.86 -7.18
N ARG A 571 -39.90 53.72 -7.51
CA ARG A 571 -40.09 55.19 -7.60
C ARG A 571 -41.22 55.56 -8.56
N ARG A 572 -41.26 54.94 -9.75
CA ARG A 572 -42.30 55.20 -10.76
C ARG A 572 -43.68 54.75 -10.31
N GLN A 573 -43.74 53.57 -9.70
CA GLN A 573 -44.98 53.07 -9.15
C GLN A 573 -45.52 54.02 -8.09
N LEU A 574 -44.67 54.49 -7.16
CA LEU A 574 -45.05 55.49 -6.16
C LEU A 574 -45.57 56.79 -6.76
N ASN A 575 -44.96 57.26 -7.86
CA ASN A 575 -45.49 58.40 -8.60
C ASN A 575 -46.90 58.09 -9.13
N VAL A 576 -47.12 56.93 -9.77
CA VAL A 576 -48.45 56.54 -10.26
C VAL A 576 -49.49 56.45 -9.14
N GLU A 577 -49.14 55.87 -7.98
CA GLU A 577 -50.01 55.84 -6.80
C GLU A 577 -50.43 57.24 -6.38
N PHE A 578 -49.44 58.12 -6.28
CA PHE A 578 -49.63 59.49 -5.88
C PHE A 578 -50.56 60.21 -6.86
N PHE A 579 -50.26 60.13 -8.16
CA PHE A 579 -51.03 60.82 -9.18
C PHE A 579 -52.44 60.29 -9.34
N TYR A 580 -52.66 59.00 -9.12
CA TYR A 580 -54.02 58.45 -9.13
C TYR A 580 -54.89 59.09 -8.05
N GLN A 581 -54.36 59.24 -6.82
CA GLN A 581 -55.10 59.89 -5.74
C GLN A 581 -55.18 61.41 -5.92
N PHE A 582 -54.10 62.04 -6.40
CA PHE A 582 -54.03 63.47 -6.68
C PHE A 582 -55.06 63.88 -7.76
N ASP A 583 -55.10 63.15 -8.86
CA ASP A 583 -56.06 63.38 -9.94
C ASP A 583 -57.50 63.20 -9.47
N ILE A 584 -57.80 62.17 -8.67
CA ILE A 584 -59.15 61.98 -8.08
C ILE A 584 -59.52 63.17 -7.19
N TYR A 585 -58.62 63.61 -6.31
CA TYR A 585 -58.87 64.73 -5.40
C TYR A 585 -59.29 66.01 -6.14
N PHE A 586 -58.50 66.41 -7.14
CA PHE A 586 -58.76 67.65 -7.91
C PHE A 586 -59.93 67.50 -8.89
N ARG A 587 -60.05 66.36 -9.57
CA ARG A 587 -61.14 66.11 -10.53
C ARG A 587 -62.51 66.00 -9.85
N GLU A 588 -62.60 65.40 -8.66
CA GLU A 588 -63.87 65.30 -7.95
C GLU A 588 -64.25 66.63 -7.25
N GLY A 589 -63.28 67.51 -6.96
CA GLY A 589 -63.52 68.84 -6.40
C GLY A 589 -64.02 68.82 -4.95
N HIS A 590 -63.80 67.71 -4.24
CA HIS A 590 -64.19 67.52 -2.85
C HIS A 590 -63.15 68.08 -1.87
N TYR A 591 -62.86 69.38 -1.99
CA TYR A 591 -61.86 70.10 -1.19
C TYR A 591 -62.16 70.10 0.33
N ASP A 592 -63.43 69.94 0.72
CA ASP A 592 -63.83 69.83 2.14
C ASP A 592 -63.54 68.44 2.74
N SER A 593 -63.16 67.45 1.92
CA SER A 593 -62.93 66.08 2.37
C SER A 593 -61.44 65.77 2.52
N ASN A 594 -60.96 65.76 3.77
CA ASN A 594 -59.60 65.32 4.14
C ASN A 594 -59.30 63.84 3.80
N PHE A 595 -60.24 63.09 3.20
CA PHE A 595 -60.16 61.66 2.99
C PHE A 595 -59.10 61.25 1.94
N TYR A 596 -59.08 61.90 0.78
CA TYR A 596 -58.12 61.59 -0.29
C TYR A 596 -56.72 62.07 0.05
N PHE A 597 -56.62 63.27 0.64
CA PHE A 597 -55.38 63.81 1.16
C PHE A 597 -54.74 62.86 2.20
N LYS A 598 -55.55 62.37 3.15
CA LYS A 598 -55.10 61.39 4.14
C LYS A 598 -54.62 60.08 3.52
N LYS A 599 -55.25 59.58 2.46
CA LYS A 599 -54.78 58.39 1.74
C LYS A 599 -53.44 58.61 1.06
N ILE A 600 -53.24 59.77 0.44
CA ILE A 600 -51.96 60.16 -0.16
C ILE A 600 -50.88 60.16 0.92
N THR A 601 -51.12 60.87 2.02
CA THR A 601 -50.16 60.96 3.12
C THR A 601 -49.92 59.62 3.79
N ASP A 602 -50.92 58.75 3.96
CA ASP A 602 -50.76 57.44 4.58
C ASP A 602 -49.88 56.49 3.74
N VAL A 603 -50.03 56.51 2.42
CA VAL A 603 -49.16 55.74 1.51
C VAL A 603 -47.74 56.30 1.56
N LEU A 604 -47.58 57.61 1.42
CA LEU A 604 -46.27 58.27 1.48
C LEU A 604 -45.57 58.02 2.82
N ASN A 605 -46.29 58.14 3.94
CA ASN A 605 -45.79 57.88 5.27
C ASN A 605 -45.41 56.40 5.48
N LEU A 606 -46.18 55.46 4.91
CA LEU A 606 -45.82 54.03 4.97
C LEU A 606 -44.47 53.77 4.29
N PHE A 607 -44.25 54.36 3.11
CA PHE A 607 -42.99 54.23 2.39
C PHE A 607 -41.84 54.93 3.09
N TYR A 608 -42.07 56.16 3.55
CA TYR A 608 -41.06 56.99 4.21
C TYR A 608 -40.62 56.39 5.56
N SER A 609 -41.57 56.01 6.41
CA SER A 609 -41.29 55.46 7.74
C SER A 609 -40.49 54.16 7.69
N GLU A 610 -40.77 53.29 6.71
CA GLU A 610 -40.11 51.98 6.60
C GLU A 610 -38.78 52.01 5.84
N THR A 611 -38.59 52.91 4.85
CA THR A 611 -37.33 52.97 4.07
C THR A 611 -36.34 54.00 4.57
N LYS A 612 -36.82 55.09 5.18
CA LYS A 612 -36.04 56.30 5.50
C LYS A 612 -35.27 56.85 4.28
N MET A 613 -35.77 56.59 3.07
CA MET A 613 -35.14 57.02 1.82
C MET A 613 -35.90 58.19 1.21
N ASN A 614 -35.37 59.41 1.42
CA ASN A 614 -35.93 60.63 0.78
C ASN A 614 -35.89 60.53 -0.75
N ASN A 615 -34.90 59.79 -1.27
CA ASN A 615 -34.65 59.69 -2.69
C ASN A 615 -35.75 58.94 -3.48
N LEU A 616 -36.68 58.25 -2.80
CA LEU A 616 -37.80 57.57 -3.47
C LEU A 616 -38.75 58.55 -4.18
N PHE A 617 -38.70 59.83 -3.83
CA PHE A 617 -39.59 60.88 -4.33
C PHE A 617 -38.87 61.93 -5.18
N ASP A 618 -37.60 61.70 -5.58
CA ASP A 618 -36.70 62.65 -6.26
C ASP A 618 -37.24 63.28 -7.56
N ASP A 619 -38.36 62.82 -8.10
CA ASP A 619 -38.96 63.35 -9.33
C ASP A 619 -40.44 63.75 -9.14
N LEU A 620 -40.99 63.60 -7.95
CA LEU A 620 -42.42 63.78 -7.69
C LEU A 620 -42.87 65.20 -8.02
N TYR A 621 -42.22 66.21 -7.45
CA TYR A 621 -42.51 67.63 -7.70
C TYR A 621 -42.44 67.98 -9.18
N LYS A 622 -41.35 67.61 -9.88
CA LYS A 622 -41.19 67.85 -11.31
C LYS A 622 -42.28 67.19 -12.16
N ASN A 623 -42.77 66.01 -11.75
CA ASN A 623 -43.88 65.34 -12.40
C ASN A 623 -45.20 66.08 -12.10
N ILE A 624 -45.39 66.63 -10.89
CA ILE A 624 -46.60 67.36 -10.48
C ILE A 624 -46.73 68.62 -11.30
N GLU A 625 -45.65 69.40 -11.42
CA GLU A 625 -45.63 70.61 -12.22
C GLU A 625 -46.02 70.34 -13.66
N TYR A 626 -45.42 69.32 -14.28
CA TYR A 626 -45.73 68.94 -15.65
C TYR A 626 -47.18 68.47 -15.80
N TYR A 627 -47.66 67.63 -14.88
CA TYR A 627 -49.02 67.11 -14.89
C TYR A 627 -50.05 68.25 -14.78
N CYS A 628 -49.84 69.18 -13.84
CA CYS A 628 -50.75 70.30 -13.61
C CYS A 628 -50.81 71.25 -14.82
N LYS A 629 -49.65 71.55 -15.41
CA LYS A 629 -49.55 72.38 -16.64
C LYS A 629 -50.34 71.79 -17.81
N VAL A 630 -50.32 70.46 -17.97
CA VAL A 630 -50.94 69.77 -19.12
C VAL A 630 -52.43 69.44 -18.90
N ASN A 631 -52.84 69.12 -17.66
CA ASN A 631 -54.16 68.55 -17.36
C ASN A 631 -55.11 69.47 -16.60
N ALA A 632 -54.86 70.78 -16.57
CA ALA A 632 -55.72 71.76 -15.90
C ALA A 632 -57.22 71.63 -16.25
N GLY A 633 -57.55 71.39 -17.52
CA GLY A 633 -58.95 71.18 -17.95
C GLY A 633 -59.59 69.88 -17.43
N ILE A 634 -58.81 68.82 -17.20
CA ILE A 634 -59.29 67.55 -16.61
C ILE A 634 -59.56 67.73 -15.11
N MET A 635 -58.79 68.61 -14.46
CA MET A 635 -58.95 69.00 -13.05
C MET A 635 -60.04 70.07 -12.83
N LYS A 636 -60.92 70.28 -13.82
CA LYS A 636 -62.04 71.23 -13.79
C LYS A 636 -61.65 72.70 -13.60
N VAL A 637 -60.50 73.11 -14.13
CA VAL A 637 -60.10 74.53 -14.18
C VAL A 637 -60.54 75.11 -15.53
N PHE A 638 -61.68 75.80 -15.55
CA PHE A 638 -62.25 76.32 -16.80
C PHE A 638 -62.25 77.85 -16.90
N ASN A 639 -62.20 78.56 -15.78
CA ASN A 639 -62.20 80.02 -15.74
C ASN A 639 -61.20 80.57 -14.70
N GLU A 640 -61.10 81.89 -14.60
CA GLU A 640 -60.19 82.58 -13.69
C GLU A 640 -60.48 82.26 -12.21
N GLU A 641 -61.76 82.17 -11.81
CA GLU A 641 -62.17 81.85 -10.45
C GLU A 641 -61.77 80.41 -10.05
N ASP A 642 -61.96 79.45 -10.95
CA ASP A 642 -61.53 78.07 -10.78
C ASP A 642 -60.01 77.97 -10.63
N LEU A 643 -59.27 78.77 -11.41
CA LEU A 643 -57.82 78.80 -11.37
C LEU A 643 -57.31 79.37 -10.04
N ILE A 644 -57.92 80.45 -9.54
CA ILE A 644 -57.60 81.02 -8.22
C ILE A 644 -57.87 79.99 -7.11
N LYS A 645 -59.00 79.28 -7.18
CA LYS A 645 -59.35 78.22 -6.22
C LYS A 645 -58.36 77.05 -6.29
N PHE A 646 -58.01 76.59 -7.49
CA PHE A 646 -57.04 75.54 -7.71
C PHE A 646 -55.66 75.89 -7.15
N ILE A 647 -55.15 77.10 -7.41
CA ILE A 647 -53.85 77.56 -6.86
C ILE A 647 -53.88 77.56 -5.33
N LYS A 648 -54.99 77.98 -4.71
CA LYS A 648 -55.12 78.00 -3.25
C LYS A 648 -55.02 76.60 -2.65
N GLU A 649 -55.74 75.65 -3.24
CA GLU A 649 -55.72 74.24 -2.82
C GLU A 649 -54.35 73.59 -3.08
N LEU A 650 -53.68 73.96 -4.16
CA LEU A 650 -52.35 73.47 -4.51
C LEU A 650 -51.26 74.03 -3.58
N LYS A 651 -51.48 75.20 -2.97
CA LYS A 651 -50.62 75.75 -1.90
C LYS A 651 -50.80 75.01 -0.58
N ILE A 652 -52.04 74.76 -0.18
CA ILE A 652 -52.34 73.92 1.00
C ILE A 652 -51.72 72.53 0.80
N PHE A 653 -51.81 72.00 -0.42
CA PHE A 653 -51.20 70.73 -0.77
C PHE A 653 -49.67 70.74 -0.60
N ASP A 654 -48.99 71.76 -1.12
CA ASP A 654 -47.52 71.90 -1.03
C ASP A 654 -47.05 72.08 0.42
N GLU A 655 -47.78 72.83 1.24
CA GLU A 655 -47.49 72.98 2.68
C GLU A 655 -47.51 71.63 3.41
N VAL A 656 -48.55 70.81 3.20
CA VAL A 656 -48.64 69.49 3.84
C VAL A 656 -47.57 68.52 3.35
N MET A 657 -47.21 68.58 2.06
CA MET A 657 -46.09 67.78 1.54
C MET A 657 -44.74 68.26 2.05
N GLY A 658 -44.59 69.56 2.28
CA GLY A 658 -43.41 70.19 2.88
C GLY A 658 -43.12 69.71 4.30
N GLU A 659 -44.15 69.46 5.12
CA GLU A 659 -44.01 68.88 6.46
C GLU A 659 -43.39 67.47 6.45
N ILE A 660 -43.50 66.75 5.34
CA ILE A 660 -42.96 65.39 5.15
C ILE A 660 -41.51 65.42 4.60
N ASN A 661 -40.89 66.60 4.46
CA ASN A 661 -39.48 66.80 4.07
C ASN A 661 -39.11 66.18 2.70
N PHE A 662 -39.97 66.33 1.67
CA PHE A 662 -39.71 65.79 0.34
C PHE A 662 -38.71 66.60 -0.54
N GLY A 663 -38.19 67.73 -0.05
CA GLY A 663 -37.02 68.40 -0.65
C GLY A 663 -37.29 69.17 -1.95
N GLY A 664 -38.54 69.55 -2.25
CA GLY A 664 -38.91 70.39 -3.38
C GLY A 664 -40.07 71.34 -3.03
N ASP A 665 -40.34 72.30 -3.91
CA ASP A 665 -41.48 73.23 -3.83
C ASP A 665 -42.15 73.36 -5.21
N LEU A 666 -43.35 73.95 -5.26
CA LEU A 666 -44.09 74.20 -6.51
C LEU A 666 -43.97 75.66 -6.98
N ASN A 667 -42.88 76.36 -6.64
CA ASN A 667 -42.72 77.79 -6.95
C ASN A 667 -42.76 78.10 -8.45
N GLU A 668 -42.17 77.24 -9.29
CA GLU A 668 -42.21 77.42 -10.75
C GLU A 668 -43.63 77.26 -11.30
N LEU A 669 -44.42 76.35 -10.73
CA LEU A 669 -45.83 76.17 -11.08
C LEU A 669 -46.70 77.34 -10.63
N TYR A 670 -46.45 77.90 -9.44
CA TYR A 670 -47.13 79.11 -8.98
C TYR A 670 -46.82 80.31 -9.89
N SER A 671 -45.54 80.48 -10.28
CA SER A 671 -45.15 81.53 -11.23
C SER A 671 -45.85 81.36 -12.58
N PHE A 672 -45.96 80.12 -13.08
CA PHE A 672 -46.65 79.81 -14.33
C PHE A 672 -48.14 80.23 -14.28
N TYR A 673 -48.89 79.83 -13.25
CA TYR A 673 -50.30 80.19 -13.16
C TYR A 673 -50.53 81.68 -12.88
N ASN A 674 -49.64 82.34 -12.13
CA ASN A 674 -49.70 83.79 -11.93
C ASN A 674 -49.49 84.56 -13.25
N GLN A 675 -48.63 84.07 -14.15
CA GLN A 675 -48.49 84.64 -15.49
C GLN A 675 -49.74 84.43 -16.35
N ILE A 676 -50.45 83.31 -16.18
CA ILE A 676 -51.73 83.07 -16.86
C ILE A 676 -52.79 84.08 -16.40
N LEU A 677 -52.96 84.28 -15.08
CA LEU A 677 -53.89 85.25 -14.49
C LEU A 677 -53.61 86.69 -14.93
N LYS A 678 -52.33 87.05 -15.14
CA LYS A 678 -51.93 88.37 -15.62
C LYS A 678 -52.02 88.55 -17.13
N GLY A 679 -52.35 87.51 -17.89
CA GLY A 679 -52.33 87.56 -19.36
C GLY A 679 -50.93 87.51 -19.99
N GLU A 680 -49.88 87.20 -19.23
CA GLU A 680 -48.47 87.32 -19.63
C GLU A 680 -47.81 85.99 -20.05
N SER A 681 -48.54 84.87 -19.97
CA SER A 681 -47.99 83.54 -20.27
C SER A 681 -47.55 83.37 -21.73
N LYS A 682 -46.30 82.96 -21.94
CA LYS A 682 -45.74 82.61 -23.27
C LYS A 682 -45.75 81.11 -23.59
N ASP A 683 -46.14 80.28 -22.63
CA ASP A 683 -46.17 78.82 -22.77
C ASP A 683 -47.42 78.35 -23.57
N LYS A 684 -47.26 77.31 -24.40
CA LYS A 684 -48.36 76.77 -25.23
C LYS A 684 -49.56 76.31 -24.41
N GLU A 685 -49.34 75.68 -23.25
CA GLU A 685 -50.44 75.23 -22.39
C GLU A 685 -51.08 76.40 -21.66
N GLY A 686 -50.28 77.38 -21.23
CA GLY A 686 -50.81 78.61 -20.63
C GLY A 686 -51.64 79.46 -21.60
N MET A 687 -51.25 79.52 -22.88
CA MET A 687 -52.05 80.17 -23.92
C MET A 687 -53.37 79.44 -24.22
N LYS A 688 -53.45 78.12 -24.04
CA LYS A 688 -54.73 77.38 -24.19
C LYS A 688 -55.68 77.68 -23.05
N LEU A 689 -55.17 77.77 -21.82
CA LEU A 689 -55.95 78.09 -20.62
C LEU A 689 -56.55 79.50 -20.66
N GLN A 690 -55.90 80.46 -21.32
CA GLN A 690 -56.43 81.82 -21.52
C GLN A 690 -57.55 81.92 -22.56
N LYS A 691 -57.72 80.89 -23.40
CA LYS A 691 -58.69 80.88 -24.51
C LYS A 691 -60.01 80.17 -24.18
N ASN A 692 -60.04 79.45 -23.06
CA ASN A 692 -61.26 78.89 -22.47
C ASN A 692 -61.82 79.90 -21.47
#